data_AF-A0A430HU70-F1
#
_entry.id   AF-A0A430HU70-F1
#
_cell.length_a   1.000
_cell.length_b   1.000
_cell.length_c   1.000
_cell.angle_alpha   90.00
_cell.angle_beta   90.00
_cell.angle_gamma   90.00
#
_symmetry.space_group_name_H-M   'P 1'
#
loop_
_entity.id
_entity.type
_entity.pdbx_description
1 polymer ?
#
loop_
_entity_poly.entity_id
_entity_poly.type
_entity_poly.pdbx_seq_one_letter_code
_entity_poly.pdbx_strand_id
1 'polypeptide(L)'
;MRLPPGTDRRRRLDHLACVAAGRRPARSAPAERHHVAVHEHRQPHRHRQHRSLEHRWPPGAGSAGRLAGAAAGDPVGAITITRHQTDGRGHRGSPMTMSDTIYSATPLAEIDTTHADESVLASEISLRLRDGRAQEAFDYFRQCDKYVLNSLSRASGDLAWETDPAVWLALARITVPRAVLLREPGHALRQRDAAFSHEMRSLGEQLLAAAGAQRDAIMFVMSAIVDRLAYPGMPREEVFEVLEWNLTLSRAAGFADDQTPNQVHLLVRQLTETADLIALSGIAERYFETAMYVFRDRVSGKPLRGRWAAWHDFFQRHPEYIDLNHEALADPALILERWDLASTTVRKNMIGSLLHALRWHEGADLDYIGETIDPLIRANEDFFGTVLQEQFYRFNPAAARLIWARQYPALSTLLLPLTMAYPGSIGEYREVLLDALSSRPELMLSAVPASLDALIPLLSEDILRSVLPDLGTLIGKSASKTLREAVSRMGRRLDIADIVQAGWLDVRNKNLRLACKDLLMAHPDQASASPLLAAMLAGGQLDAATASTVQAHLAQGSPDAAPATGEDALARLETQAASIKRWSAAIKQFDTPDTLALFQPLSGHAARAALHLAATAEEGLPPLAVSLLAQLPAEARARLARYLVELWIGNDGNPKLRWILRLALNGADDRIVDLLSATVYAWAKTRKQRAVIAVEQLALIDSLYALARVLEIAESKKLKGAIPETALHALKAAAARRQLALGELLDELTPDFGLGQGIALCVGAQTWQLVLQGDLSLRLVDARGKVSKTLPANKDPALTAAWDAASSQFKTVSAALKAVAKLQAPRMLAALVTAKTWSAPRWTQLFLDHAVLRIMGRSLIWQTQGADPLSFRIAEDFSLLQANDEVVTLAPDAQLSLWHPATARDGEAEAWRSNFADYEIVALIDQIGAPTALPPAASMSAECLLAPAGLRVPQEQLASTLARFGYRKGPVNDGPSIDWHEWHLPAAQLSVHLENGYCSPMMEIGSPIEINGIRVWHAETYETVAPASLPVPLLATLWSHLHALDARRV
;
A
#
# COMPACT_ATOMS: atom_id res chain seq x y z
N MET A 1 40.19 45.86 3.91
CA MET A 1 41.35 46.14 4.80
C MET A 1 40.84 46.28 6.24
N ARG A 2 41.71 46.03 7.22
CA ARG A 2 41.55 45.99 8.70
C ARG A 2 40.51 46.93 9.39
N LEU A 3 39.67 46.31 10.25
CA LEU A 3 39.47 46.51 11.71
C LEU A 3 38.99 47.88 12.34
N PRO A 4 38.50 47.87 13.62
CA PRO A 4 37.69 48.94 14.27
C PRO A 4 38.55 49.81 15.24
N PRO A 5 38.09 50.46 16.38
CA PRO A 5 37.31 49.95 17.55
C PRO A 5 36.13 50.86 18.01
N GLY A 6 35.19 50.45 18.88
CA GLY A 6 35.26 50.35 20.37
C GLY A 6 34.09 51.18 20.99
N THR A 7 33.54 50.99 22.21
CA THR A 7 33.77 50.05 23.32
C THR A 7 32.55 50.00 24.28
N ASP A 8 32.24 48.80 24.80
CA ASP A 8 31.74 48.47 26.17
C ASP A 8 30.79 49.42 26.95
N ARG A 9 29.52 49.03 27.20
CA ARG A 9 29.03 48.56 28.54
C ARG A 9 27.51 48.37 28.74
N ARG A 10 27.17 47.22 29.34
CA ARG A 10 26.10 46.93 30.35
C ARG A 10 24.59 47.03 30.02
N ARG A 11 23.98 45.84 30.11
CA ARG A 11 22.75 45.45 30.88
C ARG A 11 21.35 45.96 30.48
N ARG A 12 20.55 44.97 30.06
CA ARG A 12 19.19 44.60 30.54
C ARG A 12 17.96 45.47 30.19
N LEU A 13 16.97 44.72 29.69
CA LEU A 13 15.51 44.82 29.88
C LEU A 13 14.71 45.83 29.06
N ASP A 14 13.78 45.23 28.29
CA ASP A 14 12.36 45.55 28.14
C ASP A 14 11.85 46.72 27.28
N HIS A 15 11.08 46.28 26.27
CA HIS A 15 9.75 46.76 25.83
C HIS A 15 9.54 48.11 25.09
N LEU A 16 9.08 47.92 23.85
CA LEU A 16 7.88 48.51 23.19
C LEU A 16 7.88 49.93 22.60
N ALA A 17 7.34 50.00 21.35
CA ALA A 17 6.69 51.15 20.70
C ALA A 17 7.61 52.38 20.38
N CYS A 18 7.35 53.36 19.50
CA CYS A 18 6.47 53.64 18.34
C CYS A 18 6.92 55.01 17.73
N VAL A 19 6.62 55.51 16.50
CA VAL A 19 6.01 55.01 15.24
C VAL A 19 6.36 56.02 14.10
N ALA A 20 6.16 55.65 12.81
CA ALA A 20 6.08 56.56 11.63
C ALA A 20 7.35 57.36 11.19
N ALA A 21 7.39 58.09 10.06
CA ALA A 21 6.91 57.88 8.67
C ALA A 21 7.38 59.08 7.77
N GLY A 22 7.38 58.92 6.43
CA GLY A 22 7.56 60.02 5.45
C GLY A 22 8.73 59.77 4.47
N ARG A 23 8.53 59.30 3.23
CA ARG A 23 7.97 59.92 2.00
C ARG A 23 8.97 60.76 1.17
N ARG A 24 9.35 60.13 0.03
CA ARG A 24 10.04 60.59 -1.21
C ARG A 24 9.58 61.95 -1.80
N PRO A 25 10.34 62.60 -2.73
CA PRO A 25 10.43 62.26 -4.19
C PRO A 25 11.90 62.05 -4.67
N ALA A 26 12.25 61.19 -5.65
CA ALA A 26 12.15 61.30 -7.14
C ALA A 26 12.98 62.46 -7.75
N ARG A 27 13.74 62.34 -8.86
CA ARG A 27 13.89 61.29 -9.90
C ARG A 27 15.15 61.55 -10.77
N SER A 28 16.02 60.56 -11.02
CA SER A 28 16.89 60.47 -12.22
C SER A 28 17.59 59.09 -12.31
N ALA A 29 17.86 58.62 -13.52
CA ALA A 29 18.47 57.33 -13.89
C ALA A 29 19.65 57.61 -14.87
N PRO A 30 20.44 56.63 -15.39
CA PRO A 30 20.33 55.16 -15.27
C PRO A 30 21.64 54.42 -14.93
N ALA A 31 21.55 53.10 -14.71
CA ALA A 31 22.67 52.16 -14.83
C ALA A 31 22.15 50.74 -15.13
N GLU A 32 22.88 50.00 -15.96
CA GLU A 32 22.51 48.68 -16.50
C GLU A 32 22.64 47.57 -15.45
N ARG A 33 21.92 46.46 -15.65
CA ARG A 33 22.08 45.23 -14.87
C ARG A 33 22.46 44.07 -15.78
N HIS A 34 23.59 43.43 -15.51
CA HIS A 34 23.85 42.07 -15.97
C HIS A 34 23.07 41.07 -15.10
N HIS A 35 22.41 40.12 -15.75
CA HIS A 35 21.85 38.94 -15.09
C HIS A 35 22.94 37.89 -14.87
N VAL A 36 22.94 37.28 -13.68
CA VAL A 36 23.59 35.98 -13.44
C VAL A 36 22.52 35.06 -12.87
N ALA A 37 22.32 33.91 -13.50
CA ALA A 37 21.30 32.93 -13.11
C ALA A 37 21.79 32.08 -11.92
N VAL A 38 20.87 31.71 -11.03
CA VAL A 38 21.08 30.71 -9.98
C VAL A 38 20.27 29.47 -10.34
N HIS A 39 20.93 28.33 -10.53
CA HIS A 39 20.26 27.05 -10.74
C HIS A 39 19.76 26.48 -9.41
N GLU A 40 18.44 26.31 -9.28
CA GLU A 40 17.85 25.45 -8.24
C GLU A 40 17.89 23.99 -8.69
N HIS A 41 18.45 23.11 -7.85
CA HIS A 41 18.36 21.66 -8.04
C HIS A 41 17.01 21.14 -7.53
N ARG A 42 16.10 20.78 -8.45
CA ARG A 42 14.97 19.90 -8.13
C ARG A 42 15.49 18.47 -7.87
N GLN A 43 15.06 17.87 -6.76
CA GLN A 43 15.32 16.46 -6.47
C GLN A 43 14.40 15.55 -7.32
N PRO A 44 14.85 14.36 -7.76
CA PRO A 44 14.01 13.42 -8.49
C PRO A 44 13.04 12.69 -7.55
N HIS A 45 11.80 12.52 -8.01
CA HIS A 45 10.77 11.76 -7.30
C HIS A 45 11.10 10.26 -7.31
N ARG A 46 10.90 9.56 -6.18
CA ARG A 46 10.96 8.10 -6.12
C ARG A 46 9.60 7.50 -6.51
N HIS A 47 9.45 7.06 -7.75
CA HIS A 47 8.31 6.20 -8.12
C HIS A 47 8.47 4.80 -7.52
N ARG A 48 7.41 4.30 -6.87
CA ARG A 48 7.19 2.88 -6.62
C ARG A 48 6.40 2.34 -7.81
N GLN A 49 7.00 1.51 -8.64
CA GLN A 49 6.23 0.77 -9.65
C GLN A 49 5.52 -0.41 -8.96
N HIS A 50 4.19 -0.36 -8.90
CA HIS A 50 3.37 -1.57 -8.75
C HIS A 50 3.15 -2.19 -10.13
N ARG A 51 3.17 -3.53 -10.20
CA ARG A 51 2.83 -4.28 -11.42
C ARG A 51 1.36 -4.07 -11.76
N SER A 52 1.08 -3.69 -13.01
CA SER A 52 -0.28 -3.77 -13.55
C SER A 52 -0.69 -5.24 -13.69
N LEU A 53 -1.76 -5.64 -13.02
CA LEU A 53 -2.43 -6.92 -13.26
C LEU A 53 -3.47 -6.71 -14.37
N GLU A 54 -3.18 -7.22 -15.57
CA GLU A 54 -4.16 -7.25 -16.64
C GLU A 54 -5.05 -8.49 -16.55
N HIS A 55 -6.36 -8.29 -16.77
CA HIS A 55 -7.34 -9.36 -16.83
C HIS A 55 -7.10 -10.25 -18.06
N ARG A 56 -6.51 -11.44 -17.84
CA ARG A 56 -6.52 -12.50 -18.87
C ARG A 56 -7.94 -13.03 -19.07
N TRP A 57 -8.56 -12.68 -20.18
CA TRP A 57 -9.55 -13.57 -20.79
C TRP A 57 -8.82 -14.82 -21.31
N PRO A 58 -9.27 -16.06 -21.04
CA PRO A 58 -8.57 -17.25 -21.50
C PRO A 58 -8.66 -17.38 -23.03
N PRO A 59 -7.55 -17.71 -23.73
CA PRO A 59 -7.60 -17.97 -25.16
C PRO A 59 -8.37 -19.26 -25.44
N GLY A 60 -9.29 -19.21 -26.40
CA GLY A 60 -10.04 -20.39 -26.84
C GLY A 60 -9.11 -21.45 -27.43
N ALA A 61 -9.03 -22.61 -26.77
CA ALA A 61 -8.24 -23.74 -27.25
C ALA A 61 -8.89 -24.37 -28.49
N GLY A 62 -8.35 -24.08 -29.66
CA GLY A 62 -8.65 -24.82 -30.89
C GLY A 62 -7.66 -25.96 -31.10
N SER A 63 -8.11 -27.20 -30.94
CA SER A 63 -7.43 -28.38 -31.53
C SER A 63 -8.47 -29.39 -32.02
N ALA A 64 -8.21 -29.97 -33.20
CA ALA A 64 -9.19 -30.77 -33.94
C ALA A 64 -9.04 -32.28 -33.67
N GLY A 65 -10.16 -33.01 -33.60
CA GLY A 65 -10.17 -34.47 -33.40
C GLY A 65 -11.51 -35.11 -33.79
N ARG A 66 -11.60 -35.56 -35.04
CA ARG A 66 -12.78 -36.16 -35.71
C ARG A 66 -13.39 -37.35 -34.95
N LEU A 67 -14.71 -37.56 -35.07
CA LEU A 67 -15.31 -38.84 -35.54
C LEU A 67 -16.85 -38.78 -35.63
N ALA A 68 -17.41 -39.36 -36.72
CA ALA A 68 -18.83 -39.67 -36.97
C ALA A 68 -19.87 -38.51 -36.91
N GLY A 69 -21.02 -38.57 -37.57
CA GLY A 69 -21.59 -39.59 -38.47
C GLY A 69 -23.12 -39.48 -38.49
N ALA A 70 -23.71 -39.26 -39.66
CA ALA A 70 -25.11 -38.91 -39.93
C ALA A 70 -26.22 -39.67 -39.18
N ALA A 71 -27.34 -38.98 -38.89
CA ALA A 71 -28.72 -39.44 -39.16
C ALA A 71 -29.75 -38.29 -39.01
N ALA A 72 -30.91 -38.44 -39.66
CA ALA A 72 -32.00 -37.45 -39.72
C ALA A 72 -33.07 -37.62 -38.63
N GLY A 73 -33.93 -36.61 -38.44
CA GLY A 73 -35.09 -36.68 -37.54
C GLY A 73 -35.84 -35.34 -37.40
N ASP A 74 -36.72 -35.04 -38.35
CA ASP A 74 -37.59 -33.84 -38.38
C ASP A 74 -38.97 -34.15 -37.72
N PRO A 75 -39.99 -33.24 -37.62
CA PRO A 75 -40.56 -32.90 -36.30
C PRO A 75 -42.08 -33.10 -36.17
N VAL A 76 -42.59 -33.25 -34.93
CA VAL A 76 -44.01 -32.99 -34.56
C VAL A 76 -44.09 -32.54 -33.10
N GLY A 77 -44.90 -31.52 -32.78
CA GLY A 77 -45.12 -31.15 -31.37
C GLY A 77 -45.97 -29.90 -31.07
N ALA A 78 -46.91 -29.49 -31.93
CA ALA A 78 -47.78 -28.35 -31.64
C ALA A 78 -49.07 -28.80 -30.92
N ILE A 79 -49.30 -28.32 -29.68
CA ILE A 79 -50.62 -28.37 -29.03
C ILE A 79 -50.92 -27.02 -28.35
N THR A 80 -52.03 -26.42 -28.79
CA THR A 80 -52.64 -25.19 -28.28
C THR A 80 -53.58 -25.48 -27.11
N ILE A 81 -53.44 -24.83 -25.94
CA ILE A 81 -54.52 -24.75 -24.93
C ILE A 81 -54.63 -23.34 -24.29
N THR A 82 -55.74 -22.68 -24.64
CA THR A 82 -56.57 -21.66 -23.96
C THR A 82 -56.03 -20.72 -22.87
N ARG A 83 -56.39 -19.43 -23.03
CA ARG A 83 -56.67 -18.49 -21.92
C ARG A 83 -57.84 -18.97 -21.05
N HIS A 84 -57.75 -18.78 -19.73
CA HIS A 84 -58.90 -18.40 -18.90
C HIS A 84 -58.47 -17.44 -17.78
N GLN A 85 -59.31 -16.44 -17.50
CA GLN A 85 -59.13 -15.47 -16.41
C GLN A 85 -59.57 -16.06 -15.07
N THR A 86 -58.91 -15.67 -13.97
CA THR A 86 -59.54 -15.49 -12.65
C THR A 86 -58.83 -14.39 -11.84
N ASP A 87 -59.60 -13.35 -11.50
CA ASP A 87 -59.49 -12.43 -10.37
C ASP A 87 -58.13 -12.11 -9.72
N GLY A 88 -57.63 -10.91 -10.03
CA GLY A 88 -56.66 -10.22 -9.18
C GLY A 88 -57.32 -9.68 -7.90
N ARG A 89 -56.93 -10.21 -6.73
CA ARG A 89 -57.31 -9.64 -5.42
C ARG A 89 -56.19 -8.73 -4.88
N GLY A 90 -56.55 -7.47 -4.63
CA GLY A 90 -55.99 -6.65 -3.57
C GLY A 90 -54.54 -6.16 -3.74
N HIS A 91 -54.38 -5.00 -4.38
CA HIS A 91 -53.28 -4.10 -4.02
C HIS A 91 -53.44 -3.69 -2.55
N ARG A 92 -52.60 -4.23 -1.66
CA ARG A 92 -52.24 -3.53 -0.43
C ARG A 92 -51.16 -2.52 -0.81
N GLY A 93 -51.47 -1.24 -0.67
CA GLY A 93 -50.44 -0.21 -0.78
C GLY A 93 -49.43 -0.37 0.35
N SER A 94 -48.14 -0.25 0.02
CA SER A 94 -47.12 0.05 1.02
C SER A 94 -47.36 1.46 1.56
N PRO A 95 -47.12 1.72 2.85
CA PRO A 95 -47.38 3.04 3.43
C PRO A 95 -46.39 4.07 2.90
N MET A 96 -46.89 5.22 2.45
CA MET A 96 -46.06 6.39 2.18
C MET A 96 -45.36 6.83 3.47
N THR A 97 -44.07 7.13 3.38
CA THR A 97 -43.30 7.70 4.48
C THR A 97 -43.74 9.14 4.75
N MET A 98 -43.79 9.56 6.02
CA MET A 98 -44.42 10.83 6.44
C MET A 98 -43.74 12.12 5.92
N SER A 99 -42.65 12.01 5.17
CA SER A 99 -41.96 13.13 4.51
C SER A 99 -42.49 13.41 3.09
N ASP A 100 -42.90 12.38 2.35
CA ASP A 100 -43.23 12.49 0.91
C ASP A 100 -44.55 13.23 0.63
N THR A 101 -45.39 13.36 1.67
CA THR A 101 -46.69 14.07 1.59
C THR A 101 -46.61 15.58 1.82
N ILE A 102 -45.45 16.14 2.21
CA ILE A 102 -45.38 17.52 2.72
C ILE A 102 -45.45 18.57 1.59
N TYR A 103 -44.97 18.26 0.39
CA TYR A 103 -44.86 19.25 -0.71
C TYR A 103 -45.80 19.03 -1.89
N SER A 104 -46.40 17.85 -2.09
CA SER A 104 -47.24 17.54 -3.25
C SER A 104 -48.38 18.55 -3.50
N ALA A 105 -48.95 19.15 -2.44
CA ALA A 105 -49.99 20.18 -2.54
C ALA A 105 -49.46 21.63 -2.65
N THR A 106 -48.17 21.85 -2.42
CA THR A 106 -47.51 23.18 -2.40
C THR A 106 -47.09 23.58 -3.81
N PRO A 107 -47.40 24.79 -4.30
CA PRO A 107 -46.93 25.29 -5.60
C PRO A 107 -45.39 25.22 -5.73
N LEU A 108 -44.87 24.82 -6.89
CA LEU A 108 -43.41 24.71 -7.11
C LEU A 108 -42.62 26.00 -6.82
N ALA A 109 -43.27 27.17 -6.93
CA ALA A 109 -42.69 28.48 -6.63
C ALA A 109 -42.60 28.81 -5.12
N GLU A 110 -43.28 28.03 -4.26
CA GLU A 110 -43.34 28.25 -2.81
C GLU A 110 -42.49 27.23 -2.02
N ILE A 111 -41.82 26.31 -2.71
CA ILE A 111 -40.84 25.39 -2.11
C ILE A 111 -39.56 26.18 -1.83
N ASP A 112 -39.23 26.39 -0.56
CA ASP A 112 -38.09 27.20 -0.13
C ASP A 112 -36.74 26.53 -0.48
N THR A 113 -36.04 27.09 -1.46
CA THR A 113 -34.71 26.65 -1.90
C THR A 113 -33.55 27.49 -1.35
N THR A 114 -33.78 28.36 -0.35
CA THR A 114 -32.75 29.31 0.13
C THR A 114 -31.52 28.63 0.77
N HIS A 115 -31.59 27.34 1.08
CA HIS A 115 -30.54 26.57 1.77
C HIS A 115 -30.19 25.26 1.03
N ALA A 116 -29.78 25.36 -0.24
CA ALA A 116 -28.96 24.37 -0.94
C ALA A 116 -29.45 22.90 -1.00
N ASP A 117 -30.75 22.64 -0.80
CA ASP A 117 -31.35 21.31 -1.04
C ASP A 117 -32.18 21.29 -2.32
N GLU A 118 -31.51 21.60 -3.42
CA GLU A 118 -32.06 21.59 -4.78
C GLU A 118 -32.48 20.17 -5.23
N SER A 119 -32.03 19.14 -4.49
CA SER A 119 -32.43 17.74 -4.67
C SER A 119 -33.90 17.51 -4.34
N VAL A 120 -34.43 18.20 -3.32
CA VAL A 120 -35.85 18.13 -2.93
C VAL A 120 -36.74 18.73 -4.02
N LEU A 121 -36.40 19.90 -4.54
CA LEU A 121 -37.13 20.53 -5.65
C LEU A 121 -37.08 19.65 -6.91
N ALA A 122 -35.91 19.11 -7.27
CA ALA A 122 -35.78 18.22 -8.42
C ALA A 122 -36.63 16.95 -8.28
N SER A 123 -36.64 16.35 -7.08
CA SER A 123 -37.43 15.15 -6.77
C SER A 123 -38.94 15.42 -6.83
N GLU A 124 -39.39 16.56 -6.28
CA GLU A 124 -40.80 16.95 -6.31
C GLU A 124 -41.29 17.26 -7.74
N ILE A 125 -40.47 17.92 -8.56
CA ILE A 125 -40.76 18.13 -9.99
C ILE A 125 -40.80 16.76 -10.72
N SER A 126 -39.87 15.85 -10.41
CA SER A 126 -39.84 14.49 -10.96
C SER A 126 -41.13 13.70 -10.64
N LEU A 127 -41.59 13.75 -9.39
CA LEU A 127 -42.86 13.15 -8.95
C LEU A 127 -44.05 13.74 -9.73
N ARG A 128 -44.16 15.07 -9.86
CA ARG A 128 -45.26 15.72 -10.62
C ARG A 128 -45.26 15.36 -12.10
N LEU A 129 -44.08 15.18 -12.71
CA LEU A 129 -43.96 14.70 -14.09
C LEU A 129 -44.43 13.25 -14.23
N ARG A 130 -44.17 12.39 -13.23
CA ARG A 130 -44.59 10.97 -13.19
C ARG A 130 -46.09 10.81 -12.88
N ASP A 131 -46.65 11.64 -11.99
CA ASP A 131 -48.05 11.59 -11.54
C ASP A 131 -49.04 12.32 -12.48
N GLY A 132 -48.65 12.62 -13.72
CA GLY A 132 -49.52 13.24 -14.73
C GLY A 132 -49.77 14.75 -14.53
N ARG A 133 -49.05 15.42 -13.62
CA ARG A 133 -49.10 16.89 -13.38
C ARG A 133 -48.06 17.66 -14.20
N ALA A 134 -47.66 17.13 -15.35
CA ALA A 134 -46.55 17.66 -16.14
C ALA A 134 -46.69 19.14 -16.55
N GLN A 135 -47.91 19.63 -16.79
CA GLN A 135 -48.14 21.05 -17.14
C GLN A 135 -47.66 22.01 -16.04
N GLU A 136 -47.85 21.66 -14.77
CA GLU A 136 -47.41 22.47 -13.63
C GLU A 136 -45.88 22.59 -13.58
N ALA A 137 -45.18 21.48 -13.81
CA ALA A 137 -43.73 21.47 -13.94
C ALA A 137 -43.28 22.32 -15.14
N PHE A 138 -43.93 22.18 -16.31
CA PHE A 138 -43.59 22.96 -17.50
C PHE A 138 -43.80 24.47 -17.32
N ASP A 139 -44.87 24.89 -16.64
CA ASP A 139 -45.10 26.30 -16.32
C ASP A 139 -44.09 26.84 -15.32
N TYR A 140 -43.65 26.03 -14.36
CA TYR A 140 -42.53 26.38 -13.48
C TYR A 140 -41.21 26.56 -14.25
N PHE A 141 -40.82 25.62 -15.12
CA PHE A 141 -39.61 25.73 -15.94
C PHE A 141 -39.60 26.96 -16.87
N ARG A 142 -40.79 27.42 -17.31
CA ARG A 142 -40.93 28.68 -18.08
C ARG A 142 -40.65 29.92 -17.23
N GLN A 143 -41.02 29.91 -15.94
CA GLN A 143 -41.10 31.11 -15.09
C GLN A 143 -39.99 31.22 -14.05
N CYS A 144 -39.40 30.11 -13.59
CA CYS A 144 -38.37 30.09 -12.55
C CYS A 144 -37.08 30.84 -12.98
N ASP A 145 -36.26 31.28 -12.03
CA ASP A 145 -35.04 32.04 -12.35
C ASP A 145 -33.98 31.20 -13.10
N LYS A 146 -33.10 31.86 -13.86
CA LYS A 146 -32.02 31.19 -14.60
C LYS A 146 -31.00 30.53 -13.68
N TYR A 147 -30.78 31.02 -12.46
CA TYR A 147 -29.99 30.35 -11.44
C TYR A 147 -30.58 28.97 -11.11
N VAL A 148 -31.88 28.94 -10.75
CA VAL A 148 -32.61 27.71 -10.42
C VAL A 148 -32.60 26.71 -11.58
N LEU A 149 -32.73 27.17 -12.83
CA LEU A 149 -32.58 26.29 -14.00
C LEU A 149 -31.18 25.64 -14.10
N ASN A 150 -30.12 26.40 -13.87
CA ASN A 150 -28.74 25.88 -13.90
C ASN A 150 -28.45 24.94 -12.73
N SER A 151 -29.16 25.09 -11.62
CA SER A 151 -29.14 24.16 -10.50
C SER A 151 -29.84 22.85 -10.87
N LEU A 152 -31.09 22.93 -11.36
CA LEU A 152 -31.87 21.77 -11.81
C LEU A 152 -31.19 20.99 -12.96
N SER A 153 -30.42 21.65 -13.84
CA SER A 153 -29.65 20.96 -14.88
C SER A 153 -28.47 20.15 -14.37
N ARG A 154 -28.07 20.33 -13.10
CA ARG A 154 -27.02 19.55 -12.41
C ARG A 154 -27.59 18.52 -11.43
N ALA A 155 -28.89 18.57 -11.13
CA ALA A 155 -29.56 17.60 -10.27
C ALA A 155 -29.56 16.20 -10.90
N SER A 156 -29.56 15.17 -10.06
CA SER A 156 -29.58 13.77 -10.47
C SER A 156 -30.12 12.87 -9.37
N GLY A 157 -30.79 11.79 -9.74
CA GLY A 157 -31.29 10.80 -8.78
C GLY A 157 -32.58 10.13 -9.25
N ASP A 158 -32.53 9.44 -10.39
CA ASP A 158 -33.71 8.84 -11.02
C ASP A 158 -34.81 9.89 -11.30
N LEU A 159 -34.43 11.00 -11.93
CA LEU A 159 -35.37 12.06 -12.25
C LEU A 159 -36.21 11.69 -13.49
N ALA A 160 -37.43 12.19 -13.59
CA ALA A 160 -38.33 11.90 -14.71
C ALA A 160 -37.70 12.23 -16.08
N TRP A 161 -36.91 13.31 -16.15
CA TRP A 161 -36.15 13.69 -17.35
C TRP A 161 -34.80 12.97 -17.52
N GLU A 162 -34.32 12.22 -16.51
CA GLU A 162 -33.22 11.25 -16.65
C GLU A 162 -33.71 9.86 -17.11
N THR A 163 -35.04 9.64 -17.22
CA THR A 163 -35.64 8.33 -17.50
C THR A 163 -36.62 8.31 -18.68
N ASP A 164 -37.34 9.40 -18.95
CA ASP A 164 -38.29 9.54 -20.07
C ASP A 164 -37.75 10.53 -21.13
N PRO A 165 -37.38 10.05 -22.33
CA PRO A 165 -36.91 10.90 -23.44
C PRO A 165 -37.95 11.89 -23.96
N ALA A 166 -39.25 11.57 -23.91
CA ALA A 166 -40.31 12.47 -24.37
C ALA A 166 -40.52 13.63 -23.38
N VAL A 167 -40.45 13.35 -22.08
CA VAL A 167 -40.42 14.37 -21.02
C VAL A 167 -39.18 15.23 -21.14
N TRP A 168 -38.00 14.63 -21.34
CA TRP A 168 -36.75 15.38 -21.53
C TRP A 168 -36.82 16.32 -22.74
N LEU A 169 -37.32 15.86 -23.90
CA LEU A 169 -37.45 16.67 -25.10
C LEU A 169 -38.48 17.80 -24.92
N ALA A 170 -39.60 17.53 -24.23
CA ALA A 170 -40.58 18.56 -23.88
C ALA A 170 -39.98 19.67 -22.98
N LEU A 171 -39.09 19.30 -22.06
CA LEU A 171 -38.36 20.25 -21.22
C LEU A 171 -37.26 20.99 -22.00
N ALA A 172 -36.54 20.32 -22.91
CA ALA A 172 -35.52 20.93 -23.76
C ALA A 172 -36.10 22.09 -24.60
N ARG A 173 -37.32 21.93 -25.15
CA ARG A 173 -38.07 23.00 -25.84
C ARG A 173 -38.27 24.25 -24.97
N ILE A 174 -38.35 24.10 -23.65
CA ILE A 174 -38.55 25.19 -22.68
C ILE A 174 -37.21 25.78 -22.20
N THR A 175 -36.20 24.95 -21.95
CA THR A 175 -34.93 25.39 -21.34
C THR A 175 -33.87 25.83 -22.35
N VAL A 176 -33.83 25.26 -23.57
CA VAL A 176 -32.84 25.62 -24.60
C VAL A 176 -32.92 27.10 -25.02
N PRO A 177 -34.11 27.72 -25.23
CA PRO A 177 -34.22 29.16 -25.46
C PRO A 177 -33.67 30.04 -24.32
N ARG A 178 -33.44 29.47 -23.12
CA ARG A 178 -32.85 30.14 -21.95
C ARG A 178 -31.35 29.84 -21.79
N ALA A 179 -30.76 29.11 -22.75
CA ALA A 179 -29.40 28.56 -22.74
C ALA A 179 -29.11 27.65 -21.53
N VAL A 180 -30.05 26.73 -21.24
CA VAL A 180 -29.88 25.64 -20.26
C VAL A 180 -30.38 24.34 -20.87
N LEU A 181 -29.67 23.24 -20.66
CA LEU A 181 -30.10 21.89 -21.06
C LEU A 181 -30.06 20.99 -19.83
N LEU A 182 -31.17 20.32 -19.52
CA LEU A 182 -31.24 19.36 -18.41
C LEU A 182 -30.45 18.10 -18.76
N ARG A 183 -30.02 17.36 -17.73
CA ARG A 183 -29.31 16.08 -17.92
C ARG A 183 -30.15 15.12 -18.76
N GLU A 184 -29.52 14.54 -19.77
CA GLU A 184 -30.12 13.59 -20.72
C GLU A 184 -30.22 12.18 -20.11
N PRO A 185 -31.25 11.38 -20.46
CA PRO A 185 -31.34 10.00 -20.03
C PRO A 185 -30.12 9.15 -20.40
N GLY A 186 -29.67 8.33 -19.45
CA GLY A 186 -28.64 7.32 -19.70
C GLY A 186 -29.06 6.31 -20.77
N HIS A 187 -28.09 5.71 -21.46
CA HIS A 187 -28.30 4.73 -22.55
C HIS A 187 -29.07 5.23 -23.81
N ALA A 188 -29.61 6.46 -23.84
CA ALA A 188 -30.52 6.94 -24.88
C ALA A 188 -29.90 7.28 -26.25
N LEU A 189 -28.59 7.06 -26.46
CA LEU A 189 -27.94 7.14 -27.78
C LEU A 189 -28.56 6.24 -28.86
N ARG A 190 -29.48 5.33 -28.49
CA ARG A 190 -30.18 4.39 -29.38
C ARG A 190 -31.52 4.89 -29.93
N GLN A 191 -32.03 6.05 -29.50
CA GLN A 191 -33.38 6.54 -29.88
C GLN A 191 -33.38 7.84 -30.71
N ARG A 192 -32.21 8.39 -31.06
CA ARG A 192 -32.14 9.59 -31.91
C ARG A 192 -32.40 9.21 -33.37
N ASP A 193 -33.08 10.11 -34.08
CA ASP A 193 -33.35 10.03 -35.51
C ASP A 193 -33.20 11.41 -36.19
N ALA A 194 -33.50 11.49 -37.48
CA ALA A 194 -33.45 12.73 -38.25
C ALA A 194 -34.43 13.80 -37.74
N ALA A 195 -35.59 13.41 -37.20
CA ALA A 195 -36.58 14.36 -36.68
C ALA A 195 -36.09 15.01 -35.37
N PHE A 196 -35.50 14.21 -34.47
CA PHE A 196 -34.84 14.70 -33.27
C PHE A 196 -33.65 15.63 -33.60
N SER A 197 -32.80 15.25 -34.56
CA SER A 197 -31.68 16.09 -35.04
C SER A 197 -32.19 17.45 -35.52
N HIS A 198 -33.18 17.45 -36.41
CA HIS A 198 -33.75 18.68 -36.97
C HIS A 198 -34.38 19.58 -35.89
N GLU A 199 -35.14 19.01 -34.95
CA GLU A 199 -35.75 19.76 -33.85
C GLU A 199 -34.69 20.38 -32.92
N MET A 200 -33.69 19.60 -32.49
CA MET A 200 -32.62 20.10 -31.62
C MET A 200 -31.77 21.18 -32.31
N ARG A 201 -31.51 21.03 -33.62
CA ARG A 201 -30.85 22.06 -34.44
C ARG A 201 -31.69 23.34 -34.50
N SER A 202 -32.99 23.24 -34.77
CA SER A 202 -33.90 24.39 -34.81
C SER A 202 -33.94 25.15 -33.47
N LEU A 203 -33.97 24.45 -32.34
CA LEU A 203 -33.90 25.09 -31.01
C LEU A 203 -32.58 25.86 -30.80
N GLY A 204 -31.45 25.31 -31.29
CA GLY A 204 -30.15 25.99 -31.27
C GLY A 204 -30.11 27.23 -32.17
N GLU A 205 -30.62 27.13 -33.40
CA GLU A 205 -30.70 28.24 -34.35
C GLU A 205 -31.62 29.38 -33.84
N GLN A 206 -32.76 29.04 -33.22
CA GLN A 206 -33.65 30.01 -32.57
C GLN A 206 -32.97 30.73 -31.39
N LEU A 207 -32.21 30.01 -30.55
CA LEU A 207 -31.43 30.62 -29.47
C LEU A 207 -30.38 31.59 -30.02
N LEU A 208 -29.65 31.22 -31.07
CA LEU A 208 -28.65 32.08 -31.71
C LEU A 208 -29.26 33.34 -32.32
N ALA A 209 -30.41 33.21 -32.98
CA ALA A 209 -31.15 34.35 -33.53
C ALA A 209 -31.63 35.31 -32.43
N ALA A 210 -32.22 34.78 -31.35
CA ALA A 210 -32.71 35.58 -30.23
C ALA A 210 -31.57 36.26 -29.44
N ALA A 211 -30.42 35.59 -29.28
CA ALA A 211 -29.25 36.11 -28.58
C ALA A 211 -28.33 36.98 -29.45
N GLY A 212 -28.66 37.20 -30.73
CA GLY A 212 -27.80 37.96 -31.66
C GLY A 212 -26.42 37.33 -31.87
N ALA A 213 -26.33 36.00 -31.82
CA ALA A 213 -25.09 35.21 -31.91
C ALA A 213 -23.98 35.63 -30.92
N GLN A 214 -24.33 36.04 -29.70
CA GLN A 214 -23.35 36.28 -28.64
C GLN A 214 -22.54 35.01 -28.30
N ARG A 215 -21.26 35.20 -27.91
CA ARG A 215 -20.29 34.12 -27.66
C ARG A 215 -20.81 33.03 -26.72
N ASP A 216 -21.51 33.41 -25.65
CA ASP A 216 -22.03 32.45 -24.67
C ASP A 216 -23.13 31.54 -25.25
N ALA A 217 -23.98 32.08 -26.13
CA ALA A 217 -25.00 31.31 -26.85
C ALA A 217 -24.35 30.37 -27.87
N ILE A 218 -23.30 30.83 -28.57
CA ILE A 218 -22.51 29.99 -29.48
C ILE A 218 -21.85 28.83 -28.72
N MET A 219 -21.18 29.10 -27.60
CA MET A 219 -20.55 28.07 -26.76
C MET A 219 -21.56 27.06 -26.24
N PHE A 220 -22.76 27.52 -25.84
CA PHE A 220 -23.86 26.63 -25.45
C PHE A 220 -24.29 25.74 -26.61
N VAL A 221 -24.54 26.27 -27.81
CA VAL A 221 -24.94 25.46 -28.96
C VAL A 221 -23.87 24.44 -29.35
N MET A 222 -22.59 24.84 -29.38
CA MET A 222 -21.49 23.94 -29.72
C MET A 222 -21.31 22.78 -28.72
N SER A 223 -21.48 23.03 -27.41
CA SER A 223 -21.24 22.02 -26.37
C SER A 223 -22.50 21.23 -25.96
N ALA A 224 -23.68 21.82 -26.06
CA ALA A 224 -24.94 21.20 -25.62
C ALA A 224 -25.76 20.63 -26.78
N ILE A 225 -25.68 21.21 -27.99
CA ILE A 225 -26.56 20.86 -29.13
C ILE A 225 -25.81 20.06 -30.21
N VAL A 226 -24.70 20.57 -30.75
CA VAL A 226 -24.00 19.97 -31.91
C VAL A 226 -23.66 18.50 -31.68
N ASP A 227 -23.02 18.18 -30.55
CA ASP A 227 -22.60 16.82 -30.21
C ASP A 227 -23.81 15.86 -30.02
N ARG A 228 -25.04 16.39 -29.90
CA ARG A 228 -26.29 15.61 -29.79
C ARG A 228 -27.00 15.35 -31.12
N LEU A 229 -26.66 16.07 -32.19
CA LEU A 229 -27.34 15.92 -33.48
C LEU A 229 -27.08 14.56 -34.14
N ALA A 230 -25.96 13.91 -33.81
CA ALA A 230 -25.64 12.58 -34.33
C ALA A 230 -26.71 11.53 -34.01
N TYR A 231 -27.20 10.86 -35.05
CA TYR A 231 -28.11 9.71 -34.98
C TYR A 231 -27.62 8.55 -35.87
N PRO A 232 -27.98 7.29 -35.57
CA PRO A 232 -27.54 6.14 -36.36
C PRO A 232 -28.02 6.21 -37.81
N GLY A 233 -27.09 6.15 -38.76
CA GLY A 233 -27.41 6.18 -40.19
C GLY A 233 -27.62 7.59 -40.77
N MET A 234 -27.19 8.64 -40.07
CA MET A 234 -27.16 10.02 -40.59
C MET A 234 -26.44 10.07 -41.95
N PRO A 235 -27.05 10.66 -42.99
CA PRO A 235 -26.43 10.80 -44.31
C PRO A 235 -25.11 11.57 -44.25
N ARG A 236 -24.13 11.13 -45.04
CA ARG A 236 -22.80 11.77 -45.19
C ARG A 236 -22.89 13.29 -45.37
N GLU A 237 -23.79 13.75 -46.23
CA GLU A 237 -23.97 15.17 -46.54
C GLU A 237 -24.43 15.96 -45.30
N GLU A 238 -25.41 15.44 -44.56
CA GLU A 238 -25.88 16.05 -43.30
C GLU A 238 -24.76 16.12 -42.24
N VAL A 239 -23.91 15.08 -42.14
CA VAL A 239 -22.76 15.10 -41.23
C VAL A 239 -21.81 16.25 -41.58
N PHE A 240 -21.48 16.44 -42.87
CA PHE A 240 -20.60 17.53 -43.31
C PHE A 240 -21.25 18.91 -43.11
N GLU A 241 -22.56 19.07 -43.38
CA GLU A 241 -23.28 20.32 -43.09
C GLU A 241 -23.24 20.70 -41.60
N VAL A 242 -23.42 19.72 -40.70
CA VAL A 242 -23.36 19.97 -39.25
C VAL A 242 -21.92 20.30 -38.79
N LEU A 243 -20.91 19.68 -39.39
CA LEU A 243 -19.50 19.97 -39.10
C LEU A 243 -19.04 21.34 -39.66
N GLU A 244 -19.57 21.76 -40.82
CA GLU A 244 -19.38 23.10 -41.37
C GLU A 244 -20.09 24.16 -40.52
N TRP A 245 -21.31 23.87 -40.05
CA TRP A 245 -22.03 24.73 -39.11
C TRP A 245 -21.26 24.88 -37.79
N ASN A 246 -20.73 23.79 -37.22
CA ASN A 246 -19.87 23.86 -36.03
C ASN A 246 -18.59 24.69 -36.27
N LEU A 247 -17.97 24.59 -37.45
CA LEU A 247 -16.79 25.37 -37.79
C LEU A 247 -17.10 26.87 -37.91
N THR A 248 -18.21 27.22 -38.56
CA THR A 248 -18.71 28.60 -38.63
C THR A 248 -19.01 29.17 -37.24
N LEU A 249 -19.64 28.39 -36.36
CA LEU A 249 -19.87 28.76 -34.96
C LEU A 249 -18.54 28.97 -34.20
N SER A 250 -17.59 28.04 -34.32
CA SER A 250 -16.27 28.12 -33.67
C SER A 250 -15.53 29.41 -34.03
N ARG A 251 -15.49 29.75 -35.32
CA ARG A 251 -14.87 30.98 -35.83
C ARG A 251 -15.61 32.23 -35.35
N ALA A 252 -16.95 32.21 -35.31
CA ALA A 252 -17.76 33.31 -34.78
C ALA A 252 -17.56 33.54 -33.26
N ALA A 253 -17.25 32.48 -32.50
CA ALA A 253 -16.84 32.57 -31.09
C ALA A 253 -15.36 32.97 -30.89
N GLY A 254 -14.60 33.22 -31.96
CA GLY A 254 -13.23 33.70 -31.94
C GLY A 254 -12.16 32.63 -31.69
N PHE A 255 -12.46 31.36 -31.98
CA PHE A 255 -11.46 30.28 -31.97
C PHE A 255 -10.78 30.15 -33.33
N ALA A 256 -9.50 29.76 -33.32
CA ALA A 256 -8.75 29.39 -34.52
C ALA A 256 -9.03 27.92 -34.91
N ASP A 257 -8.71 27.55 -36.15
CA ASP A 257 -9.07 26.25 -36.74
C ASP A 257 -8.23 25.07 -36.19
N ASP A 258 -7.18 25.35 -35.41
CA ASP A 258 -6.37 24.42 -34.61
C ASP A 258 -6.94 24.19 -33.20
N GLN A 259 -7.96 24.96 -32.78
CA GLN A 259 -8.56 24.88 -31.45
C GLN A 259 -9.83 24.02 -31.43
N THR A 260 -9.98 23.19 -30.40
CA THR A 260 -11.10 22.22 -30.28
C THR A 260 -12.00 22.52 -29.07
N PRO A 261 -12.87 23.56 -29.12
CA PRO A 261 -13.77 23.92 -28.02
C PRO A 261 -14.95 22.96 -27.71
N ASN A 262 -15.23 21.94 -28.53
CA ASN A 262 -16.32 20.96 -28.32
C ASN A 262 -16.01 19.59 -28.96
N GLN A 263 -16.77 18.52 -28.65
CA GLN A 263 -16.42 17.13 -28.98
C GLN A 263 -17.32 16.46 -30.03
N VAL A 264 -17.11 16.77 -31.31
CA VAL A 264 -17.92 16.25 -32.44
C VAL A 264 -17.78 14.74 -32.73
N HIS A 265 -17.19 13.94 -31.84
CA HIS A 265 -16.88 12.53 -32.05
C HIS A 265 -18.08 11.65 -32.45
N LEU A 266 -19.28 11.90 -31.93
CA LEU A 266 -20.48 11.15 -32.30
C LEU A 266 -20.93 11.40 -33.74
N LEU A 267 -20.72 12.62 -34.26
CA LEU A 267 -20.99 12.98 -35.66
C LEU A 267 -19.96 12.30 -36.59
N VAL A 268 -18.67 12.44 -36.26
CA VAL A 268 -17.58 11.85 -37.07
C VAL A 268 -17.67 10.32 -37.12
N ARG A 269 -18.21 9.66 -36.08
CA ARG A 269 -18.49 8.21 -36.12
C ARG A 269 -19.49 7.79 -37.21
N GLN A 270 -20.37 8.68 -37.69
CA GLN A 270 -21.33 8.36 -38.76
C GLN A 270 -20.69 8.29 -40.16
N LEU A 271 -19.50 8.89 -40.37
CA LEU A 271 -18.78 8.86 -41.65
C LEU A 271 -18.14 7.48 -41.90
N THR A 272 -18.90 6.48 -42.36
CA THR A 272 -18.45 5.07 -42.44
C THR A 272 -17.20 4.86 -43.28
N GLU A 273 -17.00 5.67 -44.32
CA GLU A 273 -15.86 5.56 -45.23
C GLU A 273 -14.58 6.19 -44.67
N THR A 274 -13.44 5.56 -44.95
CA THR A 274 -12.13 6.08 -44.53
C THR A 274 -11.77 7.36 -45.29
N ALA A 275 -12.17 7.44 -46.57
CA ALA A 275 -11.93 8.61 -47.41
C ALA A 275 -12.57 9.89 -46.84
N ASP A 276 -13.72 9.77 -46.17
CA ASP A 276 -14.40 10.92 -45.55
C ASP A 276 -13.70 11.40 -44.27
N LEU A 277 -13.11 10.50 -43.49
CA LEU A 277 -12.26 10.88 -42.37
C LEU A 277 -11.00 11.62 -42.83
N ILE A 278 -10.38 11.16 -43.93
CA ILE A 278 -9.21 11.82 -44.55
C ILE A 278 -9.61 13.19 -45.11
N ALA A 279 -10.74 13.28 -45.81
CA ALA A 279 -11.25 14.54 -46.34
C ALA A 279 -11.55 15.55 -45.22
N LEU A 280 -12.17 15.09 -44.11
CA LEU A 280 -12.44 15.93 -42.94
C LEU A 280 -11.16 16.49 -42.32
N SER A 281 -10.13 15.65 -42.16
CA SER A 281 -8.80 16.08 -41.69
C SER A 281 -8.15 17.14 -42.60
N GLY A 282 -8.43 17.12 -43.91
CA GLY A 282 -7.96 18.13 -44.86
C GLY A 282 -8.78 19.43 -44.87
N ILE A 283 -9.95 19.48 -44.24
CA ILE A 283 -10.82 20.66 -44.19
C ILE A 283 -10.48 21.58 -43.00
N ALA A 284 -10.23 21.00 -41.82
CA ALA A 284 -9.82 21.77 -40.63
C ALA A 284 -9.04 20.89 -39.64
N GLU A 285 -7.89 21.40 -39.18
CA GLU A 285 -6.94 20.71 -38.30
C GLU A 285 -7.58 20.21 -37.00
N ARG A 286 -8.47 21.00 -36.36
CA ARG A 286 -9.23 20.62 -35.15
C ARG A 286 -10.02 19.31 -35.26
N TYR A 287 -10.34 18.84 -36.47
CA TYR A 287 -11.05 17.57 -36.66
C TYR A 287 -10.10 16.37 -36.86
N PHE A 288 -8.81 16.59 -37.12
CA PHE A 288 -7.83 15.53 -37.36
C PHE A 288 -7.74 14.53 -36.20
N GLU A 289 -7.60 14.99 -34.95
CA GLU A 289 -7.52 14.11 -33.77
C GLU A 289 -8.78 13.24 -33.62
N THR A 290 -9.95 13.83 -33.90
CA THR A 290 -11.24 13.11 -33.83
C THR A 290 -11.36 12.09 -34.96
N ALA A 291 -10.96 12.45 -36.18
CA ALA A 291 -10.94 11.56 -37.33
C ALA A 291 -9.96 10.39 -37.11
N MET A 292 -8.76 10.65 -36.59
CA MET A 292 -7.81 9.62 -36.16
C MET A 292 -8.38 8.70 -35.08
N TYR A 293 -8.99 9.27 -34.03
CA TYR A 293 -9.59 8.48 -32.96
C TYR A 293 -10.65 7.51 -33.49
N VAL A 294 -11.55 8.01 -34.34
CA VAL A 294 -12.60 7.20 -34.99
C VAL A 294 -12.02 6.18 -35.96
N PHE A 295 -10.98 6.52 -36.72
CA PHE A 295 -10.30 5.55 -37.59
C PHE A 295 -9.63 4.44 -36.78
N ARG A 296 -8.91 4.79 -35.71
CA ARG A 296 -8.22 3.86 -34.81
C ARG A 296 -9.19 2.89 -34.15
N ASP A 297 -10.39 3.34 -33.76
CA ASP A 297 -11.48 2.49 -33.28
C ASP A 297 -11.84 1.39 -34.31
N ARG A 298 -11.99 1.76 -35.60
CA ARG A 298 -12.31 0.84 -36.72
C ARG A 298 -11.21 -0.13 -37.11
N VAL A 299 -9.94 0.21 -36.85
CA VAL A 299 -8.78 -0.65 -37.14
C VAL A 299 -8.19 -1.30 -35.89
N SER A 300 -8.81 -1.11 -34.73
CA SER A 300 -8.46 -1.83 -33.51
C SER A 300 -8.59 -3.34 -33.74
N GLY A 301 -7.54 -4.10 -33.37
CA GLY A 301 -7.44 -5.53 -33.64
C GLY A 301 -6.99 -5.94 -35.06
N LYS A 302 -6.77 -5.01 -36.00
CA LYS A 302 -6.09 -5.33 -37.28
C LYS A 302 -4.56 -5.35 -37.08
N PRO A 303 -3.79 -6.16 -37.84
CA PRO A 303 -2.33 -6.11 -37.82
C PRO A 303 -1.79 -4.70 -38.01
N LEU A 304 -0.63 -4.40 -37.41
CA LEU A 304 0.02 -3.09 -37.51
C LEU A 304 0.52 -2.82 -38.92
N ARG A 305 1.05 -3.85 -39.60
CA ARG A 305 1.55 -3.75 -40.99
C ARG A 305 0.42 -3.34 -41.94
N GLY A 306 0.51 -2.11 -42.46
CA GLY A 306 -0.49 -1.55 -43.38
C GLY A 306 -1.77 -1.03 -42.70
N ARG A 307 -1.80 -0.94 -41.36
CA ARG A 307 -2.96 -0.41 -40.59
C ARG A 307 -3.36 0.98 -41.06
N TRP A 308 -2.38 1.83 -41.34
CA TRP A 308 -2.58 3.20 -41.79
C TRP A 308 -2.47 3.38 -43.31
N ALA A 309 -2.36 2.32 -44.11
CA ALA A 309 -2.07 2.41 -45.55
C ALA A 309 -2.95 3.41 -46.33
N ALA A 310 -4.25 3.51 -45.98
CA ALA A 310 -5.18 4.47 -46.58
C ALA A 310 -4.82 5.96 -46.32
N TRP A 311 -4.06 6.24 -45.27
CA TRP A 311 -3.64 7.58 -44.84
C TRP A 311 -2.21 7.96 -45.28
N HIS A 312 -1.40 7.06 -45.86
CA HIS A 312 -0.02 7.41 -46.27
C HIS A 312 -0.01 8.58 -47.26
N ASP A 313 -0.91 8.56 -48.24
CA ASP A 313 -1.07 9.65 -49.23
C ASP A 313 -1.40 11.02 -48.59
N PHE A 314 -2.10 11.02 -47.45
CA PHE A 314 -2.36 12.22 -46.67
C PHE A 314 -1.10 12.67 -45.92
N PHE A 315 -0.45 11.75 -45.20
CA PHE A 315 0.76 12.06 -44.42
C PHE A 315 1.98 12.44 -45.27
N GLN A 316 2.07 11.98 -46.52
CA GLN A 316 3.10 12.42 -47.46
C GLN A 316 2.91 13.89 -47.91
N ARG A 317 1.67 14.38 -47.93
CA ARG A 317 1.34 15.78 -48.22
C ARG A 317 1.40 16.65 -46.96
N HIS A 318 1.16 16.05 -45.80
CA HIS A 318 1.06 16.69 -44.48
C HIS A 318 2.01 16.03 -43.44
N PRO A 319 3.33 16.01 -43.68
CA PRO A 319 4.29 15.27 -42.84
C PRO A 319 4.43 15.83 -41.42
N GLU A 320 4.06 17.09 -41.20
CA GLU A 320 3.98 17.74 -39.88
C GLU A 320 3.05 17.01 -38.90
N TYR A 321 2.00 16.35 -39.41
CA TYR A 321 1.08 15.57 -38.58
C TYR A 321 1.75 14.31 -38.02
N ILE A 322 2.74 13.72 -38.72
CA ILE A 322 3.53 12.61 -38.18
C ILE A 322 4.39 13.10 -37.01
N ASP A 323 5.03 14.27 -37.14
CA ASP A 323 5.90 14.83 -36.09
C ASP A 323 5.16 15.10 -34.77
N LEU A 324 3.88 15.45 -34.85
CA LEU A 324 3.01 15.68 -33.69
C LEU A 324 2.34 14.40 -33.16
N ASN A 325 2.07 13.40 -34.01
CA ASN A 325 1.19 12.27 -33.69
C ASN A 325 1.85 10.88 -33.77
N HIS A 326 3.16 10.76 -33.99
CA HIS A 326 3.86 9.47 -34.17
C HIS A 326 3.57 8.45 -33.06
N GLU A 327 3.36 8.88 -31.81
CA GLU A 327 3.00 7.99 -30.68
C GLU A 327 1.56 7.48 -30.76
N ALA A 328 0.61 8.30 -31.26
CA ALA A 328 -0.80 7.93 -31.43
C ALA A 328 -1.06 7.10 -32.69
N LEU A 329 -0.26 7.32 -33.74
CA LEU A 329 -0.24 6.52 -34.98
C LEU A 329 0.36 5.13 -34.73
N ALA A 330 1.48 5.08 -34.00
CA ALA A 330 2.25 3.88 -33.66
C ALA A 330 2.73 3.04 -34.87
N ASP A 331 2.79 3.62 -36.08
CA ASP A 331 3.16 2.92 -37.31
C ASP A 331 4.66 3.08 -37.64
N PRO A 332 5.45 1.99 -37.66
CA PRO A 332 6.87 2.03 -38.01
C PRO A 332 7.16 2.51 -39.44
N ALA A 333 6.28 2.27 -40.42
CA ALA A 333 6.52 2.71 -41.80
C ALA A 333 6.40 4.23 -41.94
N LEU A 334 5.40 4.85 -41.29
CA LEU A 334 5.28 6.32 -41.28
C LEU A 334 6.48 6.98 -40.58
N ILE A 335 7.01 6.36 -39.52
CA ILE A 335 8.24 6.82 -38.87
C ILE A 335 9.45 6.69 -39.82
N LEU A 336 9.56 5.58 -40.56
CA LEU A 336 10.63 5.37 -41.54
C LEU A 336 10.56 6.38 -42.70
N GLU A 337 9.37 6.59 -43.29
CA GLU A 337 9.15 7.59 -44.35
C GLU A 337 9.50 9.01 -43.88
N ARG A 338 9.23 9.35 -42.62
CA ARG A 338 9.50 10.69 -42.05
C ARG A 338 10.93 10.88 -41.54
N TRP A 339 11.65 9.80 -41.24
CA TRP A 339 12.89 9.82 -40.44
C TRP A 339 13.94 10.82 -40.95
N ASP A 340 14.31 10.75 -42.22
CA ASP A 340 15.40 11.56 -42.77
C ASP A 340 15.08 13.06 -42.84
N LEU A 341 13.79 13.41 -42.89
CA LEU A 341 13.30 14.80 -42.89
C LEU A 341 13.00 15.33 -41.48
N ALA A 342 12.88 14.46 -40.48
CA ALA A 342 12.61 14.83 -39.10
C ALA A 342 13.82 15.49 -38.42
N SER A 343 13.55 16.48 -37.56
CA SER A 343 14.59 17.09 -36.71
C SER A 343 15.13 16.11 -35.66
N THR A 344 16.33 16.36 -35.13
CA THR A 344 16.94 15.51 -34.08
C THR A 344 16.00 15.28 -32.90
N THR A 345 15.27 16.31 -32.44
CA THR A 345 14.30 16.20 -31.33
C THR A 345 13.14 15.27 -31.69
N VAL A 346 12.60 15.40 -32.90
CA VAL A 346 11.51 14.52 -33.37
C VAL A 346 12.00 13.07 -33.51
N ARG A 347 13.21 12.83 -34.04
CA ARG A 347 13.81 11.49 -34.10
C ARG A 347 13.97 10.87 -32.70
N LYS A 348 14.37 11.65 -31.68
CA LYS A 348 14.43 11.17 -30.27
C LYS A 348 13.05 10.74 -29.75
N ASN A 349 11.99 11.45 -30.11
CA ASN A 349 10.62 11.09 -29.72
C ASN A 349 10.11 9.86 -30.49
N MET A 350 10.41 9.76 -31.79
CA MET A 350 10.09 8.61 -32.63
C MET A 350 10.76 7.32 -32.13
N ILE A 351 12.03 7.35 -31.71
CA ILE A 351 12.68 6.22 -31.01
C ILE A 351 11.87 5.84 -29.77
N GLY A 352 11.44 6.83 -28.98
CA GLY A 352 10.59 6.62 -27.81
C GLY A 352 9.25 5.94 -28.11
N SER A 353 8.66 6.17 -29.29
CA SER A 353 7.44 5.49 -29.75
C SER A 353 7.71 4.10 -30.33
N LEU A 354 8.82 3.90 -31.05
CA LEU A 354 9.23 2.56 -31.51
C LEU A 354 9.53 1.63 -30.33
N LEU A 355 10.18 2.13 -29.28
CA LEU A 355 10.38 1.40 -28.02
C LEU A 355 9.04 1.10 -27.32
N HIS A 356 8.07 2.01 -27.37
CA HIS A 356 6.72 1.76 -26.87
C HIS A 356 6.02 0.66 -27.69
N ALA A 357 6.09 0.69 -29.01
CA ALA A 357 5.52 -0.33 -29.89
C ALA A 357 6.13 -1.72 -29.62
N LEU A 358 7.47 -1.81 -29.48
CA LEU A 358 8.17 -3.05 -29.08
C LEU A 358 7.70 -3.62 -27.74
N ARG A 359 7.15 -2.81 -26.83
CA ARG A 359 6.65 -3.26 -25.52
C ARG A 359 5.28 -3.93 -25.59
N TRP A 360 4.40 -3.49 -26.49
CA TRP A 360 2.97 -3.84 -26.47
C TRP A 360 2.51 -4.72 -27.64
N HIS A 361 3.36 -4.96 -28.64
CA HIS A 361 3.07 -5.85 -29.75
C HIS A 361 3.79 -7.20 -29.61
N GLU A 362 3.15 -8.25 -30.08
CA GLU A 362 3.67 -9.63 -30.10
C GLU A 362 3.50 -10.26 -31.49
N GLY A 363 4.17 -11.40 -31.74
CA GLY A 363 4.09 -12.14 -32.99
C GLY A 363 4.44 -11.31 -34.23
N ALA A 364 3.66 -11.44 -35.29
CA ALA A 364 3.93 -10.82 -36.59
C ALA A 364 3.99 -9.28 -36.57
N ASP A 365 3.33 -8.62 -35.61
CA ASP A 365 3.46 -7.17 -35.42
C ASP A 365 4.81 -6.81 -34.78
N LEU A 366 5.29 -7.61 -33.82
CA LEU A 366 6.62 -7.43 -33.21
C LEU A 366 7.73 -7.68 -34.24
N ASP A 367 7.58 -8.74 -35.06
CA ASP A 367 8.49 -9.03 -36.16
C ASP A 367 8.55 -7.88 -37.16
N TYR A 368 7.40 -7.30 -37.53
CA TYR A 368 7.31 -6.13 -38.41
C TYR A 368 7.99 -4.89 -37.84
N ILE A 369 7.80 -4.59 -36.54
CA ILE A 369 8.51 -3.47 -35.88
C ILE A 369 10.02 -3.74 -35.89
N GLY A 370 10.44 -4.97 -35.59
CA GLY A 370 11.85 -5.40 -35.61
C GLY A 370 12.50 -5.31 -36.99
N GLU A 371 11.82 -5.75 -38.05
CA GLU A 371 12.22 -5.59 -39.45
C GLU A 371 12.40 -4.12 -39.84
N THR A 372 11.47 -3.26 -39.42
CA THR A 372 11.45 -1.84 -39.82
C THR A 372 12.53 -1.02 -39.09
N ILE A 373 12.83 -1.36 -37.83
CA ILE A 373 13.81 -0.64 -37.02
C ILE A 373 15.27 -1.11 -37.22
N ASP A 374 15.52 -2.36 -37.64
CA ASP A 374 16.87 -2.89 -37.90
C ASP A 374 17.70 -2.01 -38.88
N PRO A 375 17.21 -1.58 -40.06
CA PRO A 375 17.97 -0.66 -40.92
C PRO A 375 18.18 0.72 -40.30
N LEU A 376 17.20 1.25 -39.54
CA LEU A 376 17.32 2.54 -38.86
C LEU A 376 18.42 2.52 -37.79
N ILE A 377 18.48 1.45 -36.99
CA ILE A 377 19.53 1.25 -35.98
C ILE A 377 20.89 1.12 -36.65
N ARG A 378 21.02 0.26 -37.67
CA ARG A 378 22.31 0.05 -38.37
C ARG A 378 22.87 1.32 -39.01
N ALA A 379 22.00 2.22 -39.48
CA ALA A 379 22.41 3.49 -40.06
C ALA A 379 22.76 4.57 -39.00
N ASN A 380 22.32 4.43 -37.73
CA ASN A 380 22.37 5.49 -36.72
C ASN A 380 22.77 4.96 -35.32
N GLU A 381 23.61 3.94 -35.23
CA GLU A 381 23.76 3.13 -34.01
C GLU A 381 24.19 3.94 -32.77
N ASP A 382 25.17 4.85 -32.90
CA ASP A 382 25.62 5.74 -31.82
C ASP A 382 24.52 6.70 -31.34
N PHE A 383 23.64 7.14 -32.25
CA PHE A 383 22.50 8.00 -31.92
C PHE A 383 21.45 7.21 -31.14
N PHE A 384 21.14 5.96 -31.56
CA PHE A 384 20.30 5.06 -30.77
C PHE A 384 20.90 4.77 -29.39
N GLY A 385 22.22 4.55 -29.29
CA GLY A 385 22.91 4.34 -28.02
C GLY A 385 22.77 5.54 -27.07
N THR A 386 22.95 6.75 -27.61
CA THR A 386 22.75 8.01 -26.86
C THR A 386 21.31 8.14 -26.37
N VAL A 387 20.32 7.93 -27.26
CA VAL A 387 18.89 8.08 -26.91
C VAL A 387 18.44 7.00 -25.92
N LEU A 388 18.93 5.77 -26.03
CA LEU A 388 18.65 4.70 -25.08
C LEU A 388 19.19 5.01 -23.69
N GLN A 389 20.36 5.66 -23.57
CA GLN A 389 20.89 6.11 -22.29
C GLN A 389 20.10 7.29 -21.71
N GLU A 390 19.68 8.25 -22.54
CA GLU A 390 18.81 9.37 -22.11
C GLU A 390 17.39 8.90 -21.71
N GLN A 391 16.85 7.89 -22.40
CA GLN A 391 15.48 7.40 -22.27
C GLN A 391 15.42 5.96 -21.72
N PHE A 392 16.36 5.57 -20.86
CA PHE A 392 16.48 4.19 -20.35
C PHE A 392 15.19 3.65 -19.72
N TYR A 393 14.34 4.53 -19.17
CA TYR A 393 13.02 4.19 -18.62
C TYR A 393 12.00 3.66 -19.67
N ARG A 394 12.22 3.93 -20.97
CA ARG A 394 11.44 3.36 -22.08
C ARG A 394 11.96 2.00 -22.54
N PHE A 395 13.22 1.65 -22.21
CA PHE A 395 13.82 0.37 -22.56
C PHE A 395 13.01 -0.82 -22.00
N ASN A 396 13.03 -1.95 -22.70
CA ASN A 396 12.16 -3.09 -22.42
C ASN A 396 12.76 -4.41 -22.94
N PRO A 397 12.27 -5.57 -22.47
CA PRO A 397 12.84 -6.88 -22.84
C PRO A 397 12.79 -7.21 -24.33
N ALA A 398 11.81 -6.70 -25.09
CA ALA A 398 11.76 -6.91 -26.53
C ALA A 398 12.87 -6.13 -27.26
N ALA A 399 13.11 -4.87 -26.89
CA ALA A 399 14.25 -4.09 -27.40
C ALA A 399 15.60 -4.74 -27.02
N ALA A 400 15.75 -5.26 -25.80
CA ALA A 400 16.94 -5.98 -25.38
C ALA A 400 17.19 -7.26 -26.19
N ARG A 401 16.15 -8.09 -26.38
CA ARG A 401 16.21 -9.29 -27.24
C ARG A 401 16.52 -8.95 -28.70
N LEU A 402 15.94 -7.89 -29.25
CA LEU A 402 16.23 -7.42 -30.61
C LEU A 402 17.71 -7.01 -30.75
N ILE A 403 18.23 -6.21 -29.82
CA ILE A 403 19.64 -5.78 -29.83
C ILE A 403 20.59 -6.97 -29.80
N TRP A 404 20.31 -7.93 -28.93
CA TRP A 404 21.14 -9.12 -28.79
C TRP A 404 21.02 -10.07 -30.00
N ALA A 405 19.81 -10.35 -30.50
CA ALA A 405 19.60 -11.21 -31.66
C ALA A 405 20.20 -10.64 -32.96
N ARG A 406 20.24 -9.30 -33.10
CA ARG A 406 20.79 -8.60 -34.27
C ARG A 406 22.26 -8.20 -34.14
N GLN A 407 22.87 -8.45 -32.97
CA GLN A 407 24.29 -8.23 -32.63
C GLN A 407 24.82 -6.85 -33.07
N TYR A 408 24.13 -5.77 -32.71
CA TYR A 408 24.59 -4.41 -32.99
C TYR A 408 25.85 -4.10 -32.14
N PRO A 409 27.02 -3.79 -32.73
CA PRO A 409 28.29 -3.75 -31.99
C PRO A 409 28.36 -2.77 -30.81
N ALA A 410 27.90 -1.53 -30.98
CA ALA A 410 27.87 -0.52 -29.93
C ALA A 410 26.75 -0.79 -28.92
N LEU A 411 25.53 -1.07 -29.38
CA LEU A 411 24.39 -1.28 -28.47
C LEU A 411 24.53 -2.55 -27.61
N SER A 412 25.22 -3.60 -28.11
CA SER A 412 25.48 -4.81 -27.34
C SER A 412 26.32 -4.53 -26.09
N THR A 413 27.26 -3.58 -26.15
CA THR A 413 28.04 -3.15 -24.97
C THR A 413 27.19 -2.40 -23.94
N LEU A 414 26.09 -1.79 -24.39
CA LEU A 414 25.14 -1.04 -23.56
C LEU A 414 24.03 -1.92 -22.95
N LEU A 415 23.94 -3.20 -23.33
CA LEU A 415 22.88 -4.11 -22.87
C LEU A 415 22.84 -4.20 -21.34
N LEU A 416 23.97 -4.46 -20.68
CA LEU A 416 24.04 -4.50 -19.22
C LEU A 416 23.72 -3.14 -18.57
N PRO A 417 24.35 -2.01 -18.92
CA PRO A 417 24.05 -0.75 -18.25
C PRO A 417 22.62 -0.24 -18.49
N LEU A 418 21.99 -0.53 -19.63
CA LEU A 418 20.58 -0.19 -19.88
C LEU A 418 19.61 -1.05 -19.07
N THR A 419 19.81 -2.37 -19.02
CA THR A 419 18.97 -3.29 -18.22
C THR A 419 19.17 -3.09 -16.70
N MET A 420 20.39 -2.75 -16.28
CA MET A 420 20.74 -2.55 -14.87
C MET A 420 20.47 -1.13 -14.34
N ALA A 421 19.99 -0.22 -15.18
CA ALA A 421 19.65 1.16 -14.77
C ALA A 421 18.57 1.22 -13.67
N TYR A 422 17.72 0.18 -13.56
CA TYR A 422 16.76 0.01 -12.48
C TYR A 422 16.85 -1.42 -11.90
N PRO A 423 17.35 -1.62 -10.66
CA PRO A 423 17.54 -2.95 -10.09
C PRO A 423 16.28 -3.83 -10.05
N GLY A 424 15.11 -3.22 -9.91
CA GLY A 424 13.83 -3.92 -9.77
C GLY A 424 13.35 -4.64 -11.04
N SER A 425 13.85 -4.27 -12.22
CA SER A 425 13.43 -4.86 -13.51
C SER A 425 14.46 -5.82 -14.11
N ILE A 426 15.65 -5.99 -13.52
CA ILE A 426 16.72 -6.88 -14.05
C ILE A 426 16.21 -8.32 -14.29
N GLY A 427 15.28 -8.81 -13.45
CA GLY A 427 14.66 -10.13 -13.62
C GLY A 427 13.86 -10.30 -14.92
N GLU A 428 13.30 -9.22 -15.48
CA GLU A 428 12.59 -9.22 -16.78
C GLU A 428 13.53 -9.44 -17.96
N TYR A 429 14.83 -9.18 -17.78
CA TYR A 429 15.88 -9.33 -18.79
C TYR A 429 16.72 -10.60 -18.59
N ARG A 430 16.31 -11.51 -17.69
CA ARG A 430 17.12 -12.66 -17.27
C ARG A 430 17.62 -13.49 -18.45
N GLU A 431 16.76 -13.86 -19.39
CA GLU A 431 17.14 -14.73 -20.52
C GLU A 431 18.24 -14.10 -21.39
N VAL A 432 18.03 -12.85 -21.83
CA VAL A 432 18.98 -12.16 -22.71
C VAL A 432 20.28 -11.80 -21.99
N LEU A 433 20.24 -11.53 -20.68
CA LEU A 433 21.46 -11.28 -19.89
C LEU A 433 22.30 -12.53 -19.66
N LEU A 434 21.66 -13.69 -19.44
CA LEU A 434 22.38 -14.96 -19.30
C LEU A 434 22.99 -15.42 -20.62
N ASP A 435 22.26 -15.31 -21.73
CA ASP A 435 22.79 -15.64 -23.06
C ASP A 435 23.94 -14.71 -23.45
N ALA A 436 23.82 -13.40 -23.15
CA ALA A 436 24.89 -12.42 -23.38
C ALA A 436 26.15 -12.70 -22.56
N LEU A 437 26.02 -12.97 -21.25
CA LEU A 437 27.19 -13.25 -20.39
C LEU A 437 27.77 -14.65 -20.60
N SER A 438 26.98 -15.63 -21.02
CA SER A 438 27.48 -16.95 -21.44
C SER A 438 28.29 -16.86 -22.73
N SER A 439 27.88 -16.00 -23.67
CA SER A 439 28.56 -15.83 -24.95
C SER A 439 29.76 -14.88 -24.87
N ARG A 440 29.67 -13.85 -24.04
CA ARG A 440 30.63 -12.74 -23.92
C ARG A 440 30.81 -12.32 -22.45
N PRO A 441 31.58 -13.08 -21.65
CA PRO A 441 31.78 -12.81 -20.22
C PRO A 441 32.34 -11.39 -19.94
N GLU A 442 33.13 -10.84 -20.87
CA GLU A 442 33.77 -9.52 -20.73
C GLU A 442 32.77 -8.36 -20.69
N LEU A 443 31.52 -8.58 -21.12
CA LEU A 443 30.43 -7.63 -20.94
C LEU A 443 30.15 -7.32 -19.47
N MET A 444 30.54 -8.20 -18.53
CA MET A 444 30.47 -7.93 -17.10
C MET A 444 31.13 -6.60 -16.74
N LEU A 445 32.22 -6.19 -17.40
CA LEU A 445 32.90 -4.92 -17.12
C LEU A 445 32.05 -3.67 -17.40
N SER A 446 30.99 -3.74 -18.21
CA SER A 446 30.03 -2.64 -18.42
C SER A 446 28.86 -2.63 -17.43
N ALA A 447 28.78 -3.62 -16.54
CA ALA A 447 27.74 -3.72 -15.51
C ALA A 447 27.74 -2.53 -14.54
N VAL A 448 26.55 -2.08 -14.13
CA VAL A 448 26.37 -0.99 -13.18
C VAL A 448 26.64 -1.49 -11.75
N PRO A 449 27.70 -1.02 -11.04
CA PRO A 449 28.08 -1.60 -9.75
C PRO A 449 27.05 -1.44 -8.63
N ALA A 450 26.10 -0.52 -8.79
CA ALA A 450 25.00 -0.26 -7.86
C ALA A 450 23.83 -1.26 -7.98
N SER A 451 23.82 -2.10 -9.02
CA SER A 451 22.74 -3.06 -9.32
C SER A 451 23.23 -4.50 -9.45
N LEU A 452 24.53 -4.75 -9.21
CA LEU A 452 25.15 -6.08 -9.30
C LEU A 452 24.57 -7.08 -8.30
N ASP A 453 24.10 -6.62 -7.14
CA ASP A 453 23.47 -7.45 -6.11
C ASP A 453 22.14 -8.07 -6.55
N ALA A 454 21.47 -7.46 -7.52
CA ALA A 454 20.29 -8.02 -8.19
C ALA A 454 20.63 -8.90 -9.42
N LEU A 455 21.77 -8.68 -10.09
CA LEU A 455 22.21 -9.50 -11.22
C LEU A 455 22.84 -10.84 -10.77
N ILE A 456 23.75 -10.81 -9.79
CA ILE A 456 24.53 -11.97 -9.33
C ILE A 456 23.67 -13.19 -8.97
N PRO A 457 22.53 -13.07 -8.25
CA PRO A 457 21.66 -14.21 -7.94
C PRO A 457 21.02 -14.89 -9.16
N LEU A 458 20.99 -14.23 -10.33
CA LEU A 458 20.39 -14.78 -11.55
C LEU A 458 21.36 -15.68 -12.33
N LEU A 459 22.67 -15.53 -12.11
CA LEU A 459 23.74 -16.20 -12.85
C LEU A 459 23.80 -17.72 -12.56
N SER A 460 24.03 -18.52 -13.60
CA SER A 460 24.40 -19.93 -13.45
C SER A 460 25.81 -20.07 -12.85
N GLU A 461 26.20 -21.27 -12.45
CA GLU A 461 27.53 -21.53 -11.90
C GLU A 461 28.63 -21.33 -12.96
N ASP A 462 28.40 -21.79 -14.19
CA ASP A 462 29.34 -21.64 -15.30
C ASP A 462 29.58 -20.18 -15.68
N ILE A 463 28.51 -19.38 -15.79
CA ILE A 463 28.61 -17.94 -16.05
C ILE A 463 29.27 -17.23 -14.86
N LEU A 464 28.95 -17.64 -13.63
CA LEU A 464 29.57 -17.04 -12.45
C LEU A 464 31.08 -17.31 -12.40
N ARG A 465 31.55 -18.53 -12.74
CA ARG A 465 32.96 -18.88 -12.86
C ARG A 465 33.65 -18.04 -13.96
N SER A 466 33.04 -17.92 -15.14
CA SER A 466 33.66 -17.20 -16.28
C SER A 466 33.84 -15.70 -16.02
N VAL A 467 32.95 -15.08 -15.24
CA VAL A 467 33.02 -13.63 -14.93
C VAL A 467 33.77 -13.28 -13.63
N LEU A 468 34.32 -14.25 -12.88
CA LEU A 468 35.00 -13.99 -11.59
C LEU A 468 36.08 -12.89 -11.63
N PRO A 469 36.98 -12.81 -12.64
CA PRO A 469 38.01 -11.77 -12.67
C PRO A 469 37.43 -10.35 -12.80
N ASP A 470 36.45 -10.19 -13.68
CA ASP A 470 35.78 -8.91 -13.94
C ASP A 470 34.88 -8.51 -12.76
N LEU A 471 34.18 -9.48 -12.19
CA LEU A 471 33.37 -9.30 -10.98
C LEU A 471 34.23 -8.83 -9.80
N GLY A 472 35.42 -9.40 -9.59
CA GLY A 472 36.38 -8.94 -8.57
C GLY A 472 36.78 -7.47 -8.76
N THR A 473 37.00 -7.05 -10.02
CA THR A 473 37.30 -5.65 -10.38
C THR A 473 36.14 -4.70 -10.04
N LEU A 474 34.89 -5.14 -10.21
CA LEU A 474 33.70 -4.34 -9.90
C LEU A 474 33.39 -4.29 -8.39
N ILE A 475 33.53 -5.41 -7.68
CA ILE A 475 33.46 -5.46 -6.21
C ILE A 475 34.48 -4.50 -5.61
N GLY A 476 35.71 -4.46 -6.15
CA GLY A 476 36.74 -3.51 -5.71
C GLY A 476 36.33 -2.03 -5.82
N LYS A 477 35.44 -1.70 -6.76
CA LYS A 477 34.91 -0.33 -6.98
C LYS A 477 33.68 -0.01 -6.12
N SER A 478 33.08 -1.00 -5.43
CA SER A 478 31.80 -0.85 -4.72
C SER A 478 31.95 -1.08 -3.21
N ALA A 479 31.41 -0.16 -2.40
CA ALA A 479 31.29 -0.33 -0.95
C ALA A 479 29.95 -0.96 -0.52
N SER A 480 29.15 -1.48 -1.48
CA SER A 480 27.82 -2.02 -1.19
C SER A 480 27.88 -3.28 -0.32
N LYS A 481 27.05 -3.31 0.73
CA LYS A 481 26.88 -4.46 1.63
C LYS A 481 26.05 -5.57 0.99
N THR A 482 24.93 -5.20 0.35
CA THR A 482 24.04 -6.16 -0.34
C THR A 482 24.77 -6.88 -1.47
N LEU A 483 25.72 -6.20 -2.13
CA LEU A 483 26.63 -6.82 -3.10
C LEU A 483 27.52 -7.88 -2.46
N ARG A 484 28.17 -7.59 -1.32
CA ARG A 484 28.99 -8.59 -0.61
C ARG A 484 28.17 -9.77 -0.12
N GLU A 485 26.95 -9.54 0.36
CA GLU A 485 26.01 -10.59 0.75
C GLU A 485 25.59 -11.46 -0.44
N ALA A 486 25.29 -10.87 -1.60
CA ALA A 486 24.98 -11.61 -2.83
C ALA A 486 26.16 -12.45 -3.32
N VAL A 487 27.38 -11.87 -3.31
CA VAL A 487 28.64 -12.57 -3.65
C VAL A 487 28.92 -13.70 -2.67
N SER A 488 28.81 -13.48 -1.36
CA SER A 488 29.00 -14.52 -0.34
C SER A 488 27.97 -15.65 -0.51
N ARG A 489 26.70 -15.33 -0.76
CA ARG A 489 25.62 -16.32 -0.95
C ARG A 489 25.83 -17.17 -2.19
N MET A 490 26.17 -16.57 -3.34
CA MET A 490 26.44 -17.33 -4.58
C MET A 490 27.80 -18.02 -4.57
N GLY A 491 28.79 -17.46 -3.87
CA GLY A 491 30.11 -18.05 -3.68
C GLY A 491 30.11 -19.37 -2.92
N ARG A 492 29.02 -19.72 -2.20
CA ARG A 492 28.83 -21.06 -1.62
C ARG A 492 28.64 -22.17 -2.66
N ARG A 493 28.33 -21.82 -3.92
CA ARG A 493 28.22 -22.75 -5.06
C ARG A 493 29.53 -22.90 -5.85
N LEU A 494 30.55 -22.10 -5.52
CA LEU A 494 31.85 -22.11 -6.20
C LEU A 494 32.85 -22.93 -5.39
N ASP A 495 33.83 -23.51 -6.07
CA ASP A 495 34.96 -24.14 -5.42
C ASP A 495 35.89 -23.04 -4.87
N ILE A 496 36.48 -23.24 -3.69
CA ILE A 496 37.45 -22.27 -3.14
C ILE A 496 38.65 -22.07 -4.11
N ALA A 497 38.97 -23.11 -4.88
CA ALA A 497 39.95 -23.04 -5.96
C ALA A 497 39.59 -21.99 -7.04
N ASP A 498 38.31 -21.82 -7.40
CA ASP A 498 37.89 -20.81 -8.39
C ASP A 498 38.22 -19.38 -7.88
N ILE A 499 37.97 -19.12 -6.60
CA ILE A 499 38.22 -17.82 -5.95
C ILE A 499 39.72 -17.53 -5.81
N VAL A 500 40.52 -18.56 -5.50
CA VAL A 500 41.99 -18.45 -5.46
C VAL A 500 42.54 -18.22 -6.87
N GLN A 501 42.07 -18.95 -7.88
CA GLN A 501 42.51 -18.81 -9.26
C GLN A 501 42.11 -17.45 -9.87
N ALA A 502 40.98 -16.87 -9.46
CA ALA A 502 40.59 -15.50 -9.80
C ALA A 502 41.47 -14.42 -9.13
N GLY A 503 42.42 -14.80 -8.26
CA GLY A 503 43.40 -13.89 -7.64
C GLY A 503 42.82 -12.95 -6.59
N TRP A 504 41.58 -13.16 -6.13
CA TRP A 504 40.87 -12.20 -5.28
C TRP A 504 41.56 -11.92 -3.93
N LEU A 505 42.33 -12.88 -3.41
CA LEU A 505 43.06 -12.78 -2.14
C LEU A 505 44.32 -11.91 -2.21
N ASP A 506 44.96 -11.80 -3.38
CA ASP A 506 46.19 -11.02 -3.57
C ASP A 506 45.92 -9.52 -3.77
N VAL A 507 44.68 -9.17 -4.12
CA VAL A 507 44.27 -7.80 -4.42
C VAL A 507 44.15 -6.98 -3.14
N ARG A 508 45.03 -5.99 -2.97
CA ARG A 508 45.08 -5.09 -1.79
C ARG A 508 43.85 -4.16 -1.62
N ASN A 509 42.79 -4.30 -2.42
CA ASN A 509 41.56 -3.52 -2.28
C ASN A 509 40.83 -3.88 -0.95
N LYS A 510 40.22 -2.89 -0.27
CA LYS A 510 39.49 -3.14 1.00
C LYS A 510 38.19 -3.91 0.76
N ASN A 511 37.39 -3.50 -0.21
CA ASN A 511 36.04 -4.02 -0.45
C ASN A 511 36.09 -5.47 -0.94
N LEU A 512 37.05 -5.79 -1.81
CA LEU A 512 37.26 -7.16 -2.29
C LEU A 512 37.75 -8.08 -1.15
N ARG A 513 38.70 -7.63 -0.30
CA ARG A 513 39.11 -8.40 0.89
C ARG A 513 37.95 -8.66 1.86
N LEU A 514 37.07 -7.69 2.07
CA LEU A 514 35.85 -7.89 2.86
C LEU A 514 34.93 -8.93 2.21
N ALA A 515 34.69 -8.85 0.90
CA ALA A 515 33.91 -9.84 0.15
C ALA A 515 34.51 -11.26 0.25
N CYS A 516 35.84 -11.39 0.13
CA CYS A 516 36.54 -12.66 0.30
C CYS A 516 36.35 -13.21 1.72
N LYS A 517 36.51 -12.37 2.74
CA LYS A 517 36.26 -12.74 4.14
C LYS A 517 34.80 -13.19 4.33
N ASP A 518 33.83 -12.47 3.77
CA ASP A 518 32.40 -12.76 3.87
C ASP A 518 32.03 -14.06 3.14
N LEU A 519 32.70 -14.38 2.04
CA LEU A 519 32.56 -15.64 1.31
C LEU A 519 33.19 -16.81 2.10
N LEU A 520 34.46 -16.70 2.49
CA LEU A 520 35.19 -17.78 3.20
C LEU A 520 34.56 -18.15 4.54
N MET A 521 34.10 -17.17 5.33
CA MET A 521 33.38 -17.44 6.58
C MET A 521 32.05 -18.17 6.36
N ALA A 522 31.43 -18.02 5.19
CA ALA A 522 30.12 -18.57 4.87
C ALA A 522 30.17 -19.82 3.98
N HIS A 523 31.37 -20.25 3.57
CA HIS A 523 31.57 -21.35 2.62
C HIS A 523 31.35 -22.72 3.29
N PRO A 524 30.73 -23.71 2.64
CA PRO A 524 30.55 -25.04 3.23
C PRO A 524 31.87 -25.78 3.51
N ASP A 525 32.89 -25.64 2.66
CA ASP A 525 34.23 -26.20 2.89
C ASP A 525 35.06 -25.32 3.83
N GLN A 526 34.83 -25.49 5.13
CA GLN A 526 35.62 -24.84 6.17
C GLN A 526 37.06 -25.39 6.29
N ALA A 527 37.35 -26.57 5.74
CA ALA A 527 38.69 -27.16 5.79
C ALA A 527 39.67 -26.38 4.87
N SER A 528 39.22 -26.01 3.67
CA SER A 528 39.99 -25.14 2.78
C SER A 528 39.86 -23.65 3.11
N ALA A 529 38.72 -23.20 3.68
CA ALA A 529 38.52 -21.79 3.99
C ALA A 529 39.29 -21.29 5.23
N SER A 530 39.39 -22.11 6.28
CA SER A 530 40.00 -21.71 7.56
C SER A 530 41.47 -21.31 7.47
N PRO A 531 42.35 -22.03 6.73
CA PRO A 531 43.74 -21.62 6.52
C PRO A 531 43.87 -20.25 5.82
N LEU A 532 42.98 -19.95 4.86
CA LEU A 532 42.97 -18.68 4.15
C LEU A 532 42.55 -17.53 5.06
N LEU A 533 41.51 -17.73 5.88
CA LEU A 533 41.09 -16.78 6.92
C LEU A 533 42.20 -16.52 7.96
N ALA A 534 42.92 -17.57 8.37
CA ALA A 534 44.06 -17.45 9.28
C ALA A 534 45.23 -16.66 8.65
N ALA A 535 45.50 -16.86 7.36
CA ALA A 535 46.50 -16.10 6.63
C ALA A 535 46.13 -14.60 6.49
N MET A 536 44.86 -14.28 6.21
CA MET A 536 44.36 -12.89 6.18
C MET A 536 44.51 -12.19 7.55
N LEU A 537 44.25 -12.93 8.65
CA LEU A 537 44.41 -12.45 10.02
C LEU A 537 45.89 -12.20 10.36
N ALA A 538 46.76 -13.18 10.11
CA ALA A 538 48.20 -13.09 10.38
C ALA A 538 48.90 -12.01 9.52
N GLY A 539 48.46 -11.81 8.28
CA GLY A 539 48.96 -10.77 7.38
C GLY A 539 48.53 -9.34 7.76
N GLY A 540 47.79 -9.14 8.85
CA GLY A 540 47.32 -7.82 9.28
C GLY A 540 46.39 -7.13 8.28
N GLN A 541 45.69 -7.91 7.45
CA GLN A 541 44.90 -7.40 6.33
C GLN A 541 43.51 -6.90 6.73
N LEU A 542 43.11 -7.08 7.99
CA LEU A 542 41.78 -6.80 8.52
C LEU A 542 41.86 -5.69 9.59
N ASP A 543 40.83 -4.87 9.73
CA ASP A 543 40.69 -3.97 10.87
C ASP A 543 40.37 -4.74 12.17
N ALA A 544 40.48 -4.09 13.33
CA ALA A 544 40.33 -4.75 14.63
C ALA A 544 38.94 -5.39 14.87
N ALA A 545 37.86 -4.80 14.33
CA ALA A 545 36.51 -5.37 14.46
C ALA A 545 36.36 -6.61 13.57
N THR A 546 36.78 -6.50 12.31
CA THR A 546 36.75 -7.62 11.35
C THR A 546 37.68 -8.77 11.79
N ALA A 547 38.86 -8.46 12.31
CA ALA A 547 39.83 -9.42 12.85
C ALA A 547 39.25 -10.19 14.06
N SER A 548 38.58 -9.50 14.99
CA SER A 548 37.91 -10.15 16.14
C SER A 548 36.84 -11.14 15.69
N THR A 549 36.06 -10.81 14.66
CA THR A 549 35.03 -11.70 14.10
C THR A 549 35.64 -12.93 13.42
N VAL A 550 36.72 -12.78 12.64
CA VAL A 550 37.43 -13.91 12.02
C VAL A 550 38.11 -14.80 13.08
N GLN A 551 38.74 -14.21 14.10
CA GLN A 551 39.36 -14.97 15.18
C GLN A 551 38.33 -15.78 15.98
N ALA A 552 37.14 -15.23 16.23
CA ALA A 552 36.05 -15.95 16.89
C ALA A 552 35.52 -17.10 16.02
N HIS A 553 35.36 -16.89 14.70
CA HIS A 553 34.96 -17.93 13.75
C HIS A 553 35.95 -19.10 13.74
N LEU A 554 37.24 -18.83 13.64
CA LEU A 554 38.29 -19.85 13.69
C LEU A 554 38.36 -20.59 15.04
N ALA A 555 37.85 -19.99 16.12
CA ALA A 555 37.80 -20.60 17.45
C ALA A 555 36.56 -21.48 17.71
N GLN A 556 35.52 -21.44 16.84
CA GLN A 556 34.27 -22.19 17.03
C GLN A 556 34.42 -23.73 16.88
N GLY A 557 35.63 -24.24 16.64
CA GLY A 557 35.96 -25.66 16.69
C GLY A 557 36.48 -26.19 18.04
N SER A 558 36.64 -25.33 19.07
CA SER A 558 37.14 -25.72 20.39
C SER A 558 36.01 -25.84 21.44
N PRO A 559 36.00 -26.86 22.33
CA PRO A 559 34.84 -27.16 23.20
C PRO A 559 34.51 -26.14 24.32
N ASP A 560 35.27 -25.05 24.45
CA ASP A 560 35.29 -24.19 25.65
C ASP A 560 34.84 -22.75 25.32
N ALA A 561 33.73 -22.65 24.58
CA ALA A 561 33.25 -21.42 23.94
C ALA A 561 32.19 -20.63 24.74
N ALA A 562 32.07 -20.87 26.05
CA ALA A 562 31.33 -19.97 26.94
C ALA A 562 32.18 -18.70 27.19
N PRO A 563 31.59 -17.48 27.24
CA PRO A 563 32.33 -16.29 27.65
C PRO A 563 32.71 -16.42 29.12
N ALA A 564 33.95 -16.84 29.40
CA ALA A 564 34.44 -16.99 30.76
C ALA A 564 34.30 -15.64 31.52
N THR A 565 33.82 -15.72 32.75
CA THR A 565 33.65 -14.56 33.65
C THR A 565 34.50 -14.77 34.90
N GLY A 566 35.25 -13.74 35.31
CA GLY A 566 36.16 -13.80 36.46
C GLY A 566 37.50 -13.14 36.17
N GLU A 567 38.36 -13.02 37.19
CA GLU A 567 39.61 -12.25 37.11
C GLU A 567 40.56 -12.76 36.00
N ASP A 568 40.73 -14.08 35.86
CA ASP A 568 41.55 -14.69 34.79
C ASP A 568 40.98 -14.49 33.37
N ALA A 569 39.65 -14.36 33.26
CA ALA A 569 39.00 -14.06 31.98
C ALA A 569 39.15 -12.57 31.63
N LEU A 570 38.94 -11.69 32.61
CA LEU A 570 39.17 -10.26 32.49
C LEU A 570 40.63 -9.96 32.10
N ALA A 571 41.62 -10.56 32.77
CA ALA A 571 43.05 -10.38 32.46
C ALA A 571 43.40 -10.80 31.01
N ARG A 572 42.82 -11.89 30.51
CA ARG A 572 42.97 -12.33 29.12
C ARG A 572 42.33 -11.36 28.13
N LEU A 573 41.13 -10.87 28.43
CA LEU A 573 40.41 -9.89 27.58
C LEU A 573 41.09 -8.50 27.57
N GLU A 574 41.62 -8.05 28.70
CA GLU A 574 42.46 -6.85 28.81
C GLU A 574 43.73 -6.98 27.95
N THR A 575 44.38 -8.15 27.97
CA THR A 575 45.55 -8.44 27.12
C THR A 575 45.19 -8.42 25.63
N GLN A 576 44.02 -8.95 25.24
CA GLN A 576 43.52 -8.85 23.87
C GLN A 576 43.20 -7.40 23.48
N ALA A 577 42.55 -6.63 24.36
CA ALA A 577 42.27 -5.21 24.14
C ALA A 577 43.55 -4.36 23.99
N ALA A 578 44.63 -4.70 24.71
CA ALA A 578 45.93 -4.04 24.62
C ALA A 578 46.59 -4.14 23.23
N SER A 579 46.15 -5.06 22.38
CA SER A 579 46.59 -5.12 20.96
C SER A 579 46.08 -3.93 20.13
N ILE A 580 44.96 -3.30 20.53
CA ILE A 580 44.35 -2.17 19.81
C ILE A 580 45.05 -0.87 20.20
N LYS A 581 46.01 -0.46 19.36
CA LYS A 581 46.86 0.73 19.58
C LYS A 581 46.39 2.00 18.89
N ARG A 582 45.29 1.95 18.12
CA ARG A 582 44.76 3.07 17.32
C ARG A 582 43.26 3.23 17.54
N TRP A 583 42.84 4.45 17.87
CA TRP A 583 41.46 4.76 18.19
C TRP A 583 40.70 5.41 17.02
N SER A 584 39.38 5.24 17.00
CA SER A 584 38.53 5.88 15.98
C SER A 584 38.23 7.32 16.39
N ALA A 585 38.24 8.26 15.44
CA ALA A 585 37.87 9.65 15.73
C ALA A 585 36.45 9.79 16.32
N ALA A 586 35.55 8.81 16.05
CA ALA A 586 34.19 8.78 16.58
C ALA A 586 34.11 8.61 18.10
N ILE A 587 35.12 7.98 18.74
CA ILE A 587 35.11 7.74 20.20
C ILE A 587 35.61 8.95 21.00
N LYS A 588 36.15 10.00 20.35
CA LYS A 588 36.82 11.11 21.05
C LYS A 588 35.93 11.85 22.05
N GLN A 589 34.63 11.97 21.79
CA GLN A 589 33.66 12.58 22.71
C GLN A 589 33.26 11.68 23.91
N PHE A 590 33.61 10.39 23.84
CA PHE A 590 33.39 9.37 24.87
C PHE A 590 34.68 9.04 25.65
N ASP A 591 35.83 9.57 25.23
CA ASP A 591 37.11 9.43 25.92
C ASP A 591 37.21 10.46 27.06
N THR A 592 36.30 10.34 28.04
CA THR A 592 36.25 11.17 29.25
C THR A 592 36.30 10.28 30.49
N PRO A 593 36.84 10.76 31.63
CA PRO A 593 36.90 9.98 32.86
C PRO A 593 35.52 9.43 33.28
N ASP A 594 34.48 10.27 33.20
CA ASP A 594 33.12 9.91 33.61
C ASP A 594 32.52 8.81 32.71
N THR A 595 32.71 8.89 31.39
CA THR A 595 32.23 7.86 30.46
C THR A 595 32.98 6.55 30.64
N LEU A 596 34.31 6.59 30.82
CA LEU A 596 35.13 5.38 31.02
C LEU A 596 34.86 4.72 32.38
N ALA A 597 34.48 5.49 33.41
CA ALA A 597 34.07 4.96 34.71
C ALA A 597 32.81 4.08 34.63
N LEU A 598 31.93 4.28 33.64
CA LEU A 598 30.76 3.42 33.41
C LEU A 598 31.12 1.99 32.93
N PHE A 599 32.37 1.76 32.50
CA PHE A 599 32.85 0.46 32.02
C PHE A 599 33.54 -0.40 33.11
N GLN A 600 33.61 0.06 34.36
CA GLN A 600 34.23 -0.71 35.45
C GLN A 600 33.58 -2.11 35.60
N PRO A 601 34.37 -3.19 35.81
CA PRO A 601 35.78 -3.20 36.23
C PRO A 601 36.82 -3.12 35.10
N LEU A 602 36.42 -2.92 33.83
CA LEU A 602 37.38 -2.79 32.73
C LEU A 602 38.36 -1.63 32.95
N SER A 603 39.60 -1.81 32.51
CA SER A 603 40.56 -0.73 32.43
C SER A 603 40.09 0.36 31.46
N GLY A 604 40.60 1.57 31.63
CA GLY A 604 40.36 2.65 30.67
C GLY A 604 40.87 2.32 29.25
N HIS A 605 41.75 1.33 29.07
CA HIS A 605 42.17 0.87 27.74
C HIS A 605 41.15 -0.10 27.14
N ALA A 606 40.66 -1.07 27.91
CA ALA A 606 39.60 -1.99 27.49
C ALA A 606 38.27 -1.28 27.22
N ALA A 607 37.92 -0.25 28.01
CA ALA A 607 36.77 0.60 27.73
C ALA A 607 36.88 1.33 26.38
N ARG A 608 38.07 1.89 26.06
CA ARG A 608 38.35 2.48 24.73
C ARG A 608 38.33 1.43 23.61
N ALA A 609 38.78 0.20 23.87
CA ALA A 609 38.68 -0.91 22.92
C ALA A 609 37.22 -1.27 22.62
N ALA A 610 36.36 -1.43 23.63
CA ALA A 610 34.94 -1.68 23.43
C ALA A 610 34.25 -0.56 22.64
N LEU A 611 34.52 0.71 22.97
CA LEU A 611 34.03 1.89 22.22
C LEU A 611 34.54 1.89 20.77
N HIS A 612 35.83 1.61 20.55
CA HIS A 612 36.44 1.57 19.23
C HIS A 612 35.80 0.47 18.36
N LEU A 613 35.73 -0.76 18.88
CA LEU A 613 35.15 -1.91 18.19
C LEU A 613 33.69 -1.66 17.82
N ALA A 614 32.89 -1.06 18.70
CA ALA A 614 31.50 -0.70 18.38
C ALA A 614 31.40 0.37 17.28
N ALA A 615 32.31 1.35 17.29
CA ALA A 615 32.35 2.46 16.34
C ALA A 615 32.94 2.09 14.96
N THR A 616 33.74 1.02 14.86
CA THR A 616 34.34 0.53 13.61
C THR A 616 33.65 -0.70 13.02
N ALA A 617 32.86 -1.42 13.81
CA ALA A 617 32.08 -2.57 13.33
C ALA A 617 31.13 -2.21 12.20
N GLU A 618 31.14 -3.02 11.14
CA GLU A 618 30.12 -2.95 10.09
C GLU A 618 28.78 -3.47 10.62
N GLU A 619 28.80 -4.58 11.36
CA GLU A 619 27.61 -5.30 11.84
C GLU A 619 27.73 -5.70 13.32
N GLY A 620 26.57 -5.77 13.98
CA GLY A 620 26.46 -6.22 15.37
C GLY A 620 27.39 -5.50 16.34
N LEU A 621 27.81 -6.23 17.37
CA LEU A 621 28.92 -5.86 18.23
C LEU A 621 30.01 -6.94 18.08
N PRO A 622 31.30 -6.59 17.85
CA PRO A 622 32.34 -7.60 17.65
C PRO A 622 32.51 -8.52 18.86
N PRO A 623 32.87 -9.81 18.68
CA PRO A 623 32.95 -10.78 19.78
C PRO A 623 33.81 -10.32 20.97
N LEU A 624 34.96 -9.68 20.73
CA LEU A 624 35.79 -9.12 21.80
C LEU A 624 35.06 -8.03 22.60
N ALA A 625 34.27 -7.16 21.94
CA ALA A 625 33.48 -6.14 22.63
C ALA A 625 32.30 -6.75 23.40
N VAL A 626 31.69 -7.83 22.90
CA VAL A 626 30.68 -8.60 23.64
C VAL A 626 31.28 -9.20 24.91
N SER A 627 32.43 -9.87 24.79
CA SER A 627 33.14 -10.50 25.92
C SER A 627 33.65 -9.50 26.95
N LEU A 628 34.13 -8.32 26.52
CA LEU A 628 34.51 -7.21 27.40
C LEU A 628 33.29 -6.68 28.17
N LEU A 629 32.18 -6.40 27.48
CA LEU A 629 30.95 -5.96 28.14
C LEU A 629 30.37 -7.01 29.10
N ALA A 630 30.55 -8.30 28.83
CA ALA A 630 30.11 -9.37 29.72
C ALA A 630 30.81 -9.38 31.10
N GLN A 631 31.99 -8.76 31.24
CA GLN A 631 32.67 -8.61 32.53
C GLN A 631 32.07 -7.49 33.41
N LEU A 632 31.17 -6.64 32.89
CA LEU A 632 30.51 -5.59 33.68
C LEU A 632 29.37 -6.20 34.52
N PRO A 633 29.28 -5.87 35.82
CA PRO A 633 28.10 -6.15 36.64
C PRO A 633 26.81 -5.69 35.97
N ALA A 634 25.71 -6.42 36.15
CA ALA A 634 24.42 -6.10 35.53
C ALA A 634 23.98 -4.64 35.75
N GLU A 635 24.17 -4.14 36.98
CA GLU A 635 23.89 -2.76 37.35
C GLU A 635 24.79 -1.73 36.63
N ALA A 636 26.05 -2.05 36.37
CA ALA A 636 26.94 -1.19 35.60
C ALA A 636 26.51 -1.15 34.11
N ARG A 637 26.15 -2.31 33.54
CA ARG A 637 25.61 -2.41 32.18
C ARG A 637 24.33 -1.62 31.99
N ALA A 638 23.38 -1.71 32.91
CA ALA A 638 22.13 -0.97 32.85
C ALA A 638 22.34 0.57 32.91
N ARG A 639 23.26 1.04 33.77
CA ARG A 639 23.63 2.47 33.81
C ARG A 639 24.32 2.94 32.53
N LEU A 640 25.24 2.14 31.98
CA LEU A 640 25.90 2.42 30.70
C LEU A 640 24.86 2.48 29.56
N ALA A 641 23.97 1.50 29.47
CA ALA A 641 22.92 1.43 28.46
C ALA A 641 22.02 2.67 28.51
N ARG A 642 21.55 3.05 29.71
CA ARG A 642 20.75 4.24 29.93
C ARG A 642 21.47 5.52 29.50
N TYR A 643 22.71 5.71 29.94
CA TYR A 643 23.52 6.88 29.58
C TYR A 643 23.69 7.02 28.06
N LEU A 644 23.98 5.92 27.36
CA LEU A 644 24.16 5.93 25.90
C LEU A 644 22.85 6.24 25.16
N VAL A 645 21.71 5.71 25.63
CA VAL A 645 20.39 6.01 25.06
C VAL A 645 19.98 7.46 25.32
N GLU A 646 20.16 7.96 26.55
CA GLU A 646 19.90 9.37 26.91
C GLU A 646 20.78 10.32 26.07
N LEU A 647 22.06 10.00 25.86
CA LEU A 647 22.96 10.79 25.02
C LEU A 647 22.52 10.80 23.54
N TRP A 648 22.11 9.65 23.00
CA TRP A 648 21.60 9.56 21.62
C TRP A 648 20.33 10.40 21.44
N ILE A 649 19.39 10.34 22.39
CA ILE A 649 18.14 11.11 22.39
C ILE A 649 18.42 12.61 22.55
N GLY A 650 19.30 12.99 23.48
CA GLY A 650 19.73 14.38 23.70
C GLY A 650 20.47 14.99 22.49
N ASN A 651 21.10 14.15 21.67
CA ASN A 651 21.64 14.53 20.36
C ASN A 651 20.61 14.37 19.22
N ASP A 652 19.32 14.47 19.53
CA ASP A 652 18.19 14.41 18.59
C ASP A 652 18.11 13.11 17.77
N GLY A 653 18.80 12.03 18.17
CA GLY A 653 18.92 10.79 17.41
C GLY A 653 19.88 10.89 16.22
N ASN A 654 20.98 11.63 16.37
CA ASN A 654 22.00 11.84 15.34
C ASN A 654 22.52 10.51 14.73
N PRO A 655 22.44 10.30 13.40
CA PRO A 655 22.92 9.08 12.75
C PRO A 655 24.40 8.75 13.01
N LYS A 656 25.26 9.77 13.21
CA LYS A 656 26.69 9.58 13.53
C LYS A 656 26.91 8.92 14.91
N LEU A 657 25.88 8.87 15.75
CA LEU A 657 25.88 8.23 17.06
C LEU A 657 25.08 6.90 17.07
N ARG A 658 24.53 6.42 15.95
CA ARG A 658 23.73 5.16 15.97
C ARG A 658 24.54 3.96 16.50
N TRP A 659 25.86 3.97 16.36
CA TRP A 659 26.73 2.89 16.81
C TRP A 659 26.76 2.69 18.34
N ILE A 660 26.51 3.71 19.17
CA ILE A 660 26.50 3.51 20.64
C ILE A 660 25.31 2.71 21.13
N LEU A 661 24.21 2.65 20.36
CA LEU A 661 23.06 1.83 20.72
C LEU A 661 23.41 0.33 20.71
N ARG A 662 24.39 -0.10 19.90
CA ARG A 662 24.91 -1.47 19.88
C ARG A 662 25.55 -1.88 21.22
N LEU A 663 26.19 -0.94 21.91
CA LEU A 663 26.76 -1.15 23.24
C LEU A 663 25.66 -1.21 24.31
N ALA A 664 24.63 -0.38 24.18
CA ALA A 664 23.53 -0.30 25.13
C ALA A 664 22.73 -1.60 25.24
N LEU A 665 22.59 -2.36 24.14
CA LEU A 665 21.77 -3.58 24.12
C LEU A 665 22.38 -4.78 24.85
N ASN A 666 23.71 -4.87 25.03
CA ASN A 666 24.38 -6.06 25.59
C ASN A 666 24.27 -6.19 27.14
N GLY A 667 23.19 -5.66 27.69
CA GLY A 667 22.91 -5.55 29.12
C GLY A 667 21.90 -4.46 29.46
N ALA A 668 21.01 -4.12 28.52
CA ALA A 668 19.85 -3.31 28.80
C ALA A 668 18.86 -4.10 29.68
N ASP A 669 18.22 -3.40 30.61
CA ASP A 669 17.02 -3.86 31.30
C ASP A 669 15.87 -2.88 31.04
N ASP A 670 14.73 -3.09 31.71
CA ASP A 670 13.52 -2.32 31.49
C ASP A 670 13.65 -0.80 31.79
N ARG A 671 14.74 -0.34 32.42
CA ARG A 671 14.96 1.08 32.76
C ARG A 671 15.04 2.03 31.56
N ILE A 672 15.24 1.52 30.34
CA ILE A 672 15.26 2.32 29.10
C ILE A 672 14.00 2.17 28.23
N VAL A 673 13.09 1.26 28.59
CA VAL A 673 11.90 0.91 27.80
C VAL A 673 10.95 2.10 27.64
N ASP A 674 10.61 2.77 28.75
CA ASP A 674 9.76 3.97 28.72
C ASP A 674 10.39 5.15 27.99
N LEU A 675 11.70 5.33 28.14
CA LEU A 675 12.47 6.38 27.49
C LEU A 675 12.44 6.23 25.96
N LEU A 676 12.64 5.01 25.46
CA LEU A 676 12.53 4.70 24.03
C LEU A 676 11.07 4.79 23.55
N SER A 677 10.11 4.25 24.29
CA SER A 677 8.68 4.32 23.99
C SER A 677 8.21 5.77 23.84
N ALA A 678 8.52 6.65 24.81
CA ALA A 678 8.21 8.07 24.74
C ALA A 678 8.88 8.76 23.54
N THR A 679 10.11 8.37 23.20
CA THR A 679 10.86 8.90 22.06
C THR A 679 10.19 8.55 20.72
N VAL A 680 9.68 7.33 20.56
CA VAL A 680 8.90 6.92 19.37
C VAL A 680 7.72 7.86 19.14
N TYR A 681 6.92 8.11 20.19
CA TYR A 681 5.77 9.02 20.10
C TYR A 681 6.16 10.48 19.84
N ALA A 682 7.22 10.98 20.49
CA ALA A 682 7.71 12.34 20.28
C ALA A 682 8.21 12.60 18.83
N TRP A 683 8.82 11.58 18.20
CA TRP A 683 9.43 11.70 16.87
C TRP A 683 8.53 11.24 15.72
N ALA A 684 7.37 10.65 16.01
CA ALA A 684 6.46 10.05 15.03
C ALA A 684 6.03 10.97 13.86
N LYS A 685 5.92 12.28 14.10
CA LYS A 685 5.53 13.26 13.07
C LYS A 685 6.73 13.82 12.30
N THR A 686 7.76 14.29 13.01
CA THR A 686 8.84 15.12 12.46
C THR A 686 10.10 14.34 12.08
N ARG A 687 10.29 13.13 12.63
CA ARG A 687 11.56 12.39 12.59
C ARG A 687 11.32 10.88 12.43
N LYS A 688 10.41 10.49 11.53
CA LYS A 688 9.94 9.11 11.33
C LYS A 688 11.05 8.05 11.32
N GLN A 689 12.13 8.26 10.57
CA GLN A 689 13.26 7.32 10.52
C GLN A 689 13.96 7.12 11.87
N ARG A 690 14.00 8.13 12.74
CA ARG A 690 14.58 8.03 14.08
C ARG A 690 13.63 7.32 15.04
N ALA A 691 12.32 7.52 14.89
CA ALA A 691 11.30 6.76 15.61
C ALA A 691 11.35 5.27 15.26
N VAL A 692 11.52 4.92 13.97
CA VAL A 692 11.76 3.53 13.51
C VAL A 692 12.97 2.91 14.22
N ILE A 693 14.12 3.61 14.29
CA ILE A 693 15.30 3.12 15.02
C ILE A 693 15.01 2.90 16.52
N ALA A 694 14.22 3.77 17.15
CA ALA A 694 13.84 3.60 18.55
C ALA A 694 12.93 2.38 18.76
N VAL A 695 12.04 2.05 17.82
CA VAL A 695 11.26 0.79 17.82
C VAL A 695 12.16 -0.43 17.68
N GLU A 696 13.14 -0.40 16.76
CA GLU A 696 14.14 -1.46 16.61
C GLU A 696 14.89 -1.71 17.94
N GLN A 697 15.35 -0.64 18.62
CA GLN A 697 16.08 -0.79 19.88
C GLN A 697 15.18 -1.34 20.99
N LEU A 698 13.93 -0.88 21.06
CA LEU A 698 12.96 -1.33 22.05
C LEU A 698 12.71 -2.85 21.93
N ALA A 699 12.55 -3.36 20.71
CA ALA A 699 12.36 -4.80 20.47
C ALA A 699 13.63 -5.65 20.65
N LEU A 700 14.82 -5.04 20.63
CA LEU A 700 16.09 -5.73 20.89
C LEU A 700 16.42 -5.88 22.39
N ILE A 701 15.70 -5.19 23.28
CA ILE A 701 15.71 -5.45 24.73
C ILE A 701 15.07 -6.82 25.04
N ASP A 702 14.12 -7.23 24.21
CA ASP A 702 13.48 -8.56 24.19
C ASP A 702 12.75 -8.99 25.49
N SER A 703 12.63 -8.12 26.49
CA SER A 703 11.82 -8.37 27.70
C SER A 703 10.32 -8.37 27.38
N LEU A 704 9.51 -9.07 28.18
CA LEU A 704 8.05 -9.03 28.03
C LEU A 704 7.50 -7.60 28.13
N TYR A 705 8.07 -6.76 29.00
CA TYR A 705 7.65 -5.36 29.12
C TYR A 705 7.99 -4.55 27.87
N ALA A 706 9.23 -4.68 27.34
CA ALA A 706 9.63 -4.02 26.11
C ALA A 706 8.77 -4.45 24.91
N LEU A 707 8.53 -5.76 24.75
CA LEU A 707 7.71 -6.31 23.68
C LEU A 707 6.23 -5.90 23.81
N ALA A 708 5.68 -5.79 25.03
CA ALA A 708 4.36 -5.21 25.24
C ALA A 708 4.29 -3.73 24.81
N ARG A 709 5.33 -2.93 25.07
CA ARG A 709 5.44 -1.55 24.53
C ARG A 709 5.51 -1.53 23.01
N VAL A 710 6.18 -2.50 22.36
CA VAL A 710 6.22 -2.63 20.89
C VAL A 710 4.84 -3.00 20.34
N LEU A 711 4.10 -3.89 21.01
CA LEU A 711 2.71 -4.22 20.65
C LEU A 711 1.79 -3.00 20.68
N GLU A 712 1.85 -2.19 21.74
CA GLU A 712 1.11 -0.93 21.81
C GLU A 712 1.46 0.03 20.65
N ILE A 713 2.72 0.04 20.19
CA ILE A 713 3.18 0.86 19.06
C ILE A 713 2.62 0.31 17.73
N ALA A 714 2.60 -1.01 17.54
CA ALA A 714 2.03 -1.65 16.36
C ALA A 714 0.51 -1.41 16.22
N GLU A 715 -0.23 -1.48 17.33
CA GLU A 715 -1.69 -1.27 17.36
C GLU A 715 -2.11 0.21 17.38
N SER A 716 -1.17 1.14 17.57
CA SER A 716 -1.44 2.56 17.83
C SER A 716 -2.07 3.29 16.63
N LYS A 717 -3.37 3.60 16.71
CA LYS A 717 -4.07 4.45 15.73
C LYS A 717 -3.50 5.88 15.60
N LYS A 718 -2.63 6.31 16.53
CA LYS A 718 -1.94 7.62 16.50
C LYS A 718 -0.69 7.61 15.62
N LEU A 719 -0.12 6.44 15.33
CA LEU A 719 1.07 6.25 14.51
C LEU A 719 0.65 5.81 13.10
N LYS A 720 1.47 6.12 12.08
CA LYS A 720 1.15 5.88 10.66
C LYS A 720 2.39 5.53 9.84
N GLY A 721 2.21 4.68 8.82
CA GLY A 721 3.26 4.21 7.92
C GLY A 721 4.30 3.34 8.64
N ALA A 722 5.56 3.46 8.24
CA ALA A 722 6.67 2.60 8.67
C ALA A 722 6.85 2.34 10.19
N ILE A 723 6.28 3.13 11.10
CA ILE A 723 6.46 2.96 12.55
C ILE A 723 5.72 1.70 13.08
N PRO A 724 4.38 1.60 12.99
CA PRO A 724 3.66 0.37 13.35
C PRO A 724 4.08 -0.84 12.50
N GLU A 725 4.40 -0.66 11.22
CA GLU A 725 4.95 -1.73 10.35
C GLU A 725 6.26 -2.31 10.94
N THR A 726 7.21 -1.44 11.31
CA THR A 726 8.46 -1.86 11.97
C THR A 726 8.18 -2.57 13.30
N ALA A 727 7.23 -2.07 14.09
CA ALA A 727 6.87 -2.69 15.37
C ALA A 727 6.33 -4.12 15.20
N LEU A 728 5.46 -4.34 14.20
CA LEU A 728 4.96 -5.68 13.86
C LEU A 728 6.09 -6.61 13.39
N HIS A 729 6.98 -6.15 12.51
CA HIS A 729 8.16 -6.93 12.08
C HIS A 729 9.09 -7.25 13.26
N ALA A 730 9.26 -6.33 14.19
CA ALA A 730 10.11 -6.53 15.35
C ALA A 730 9.51 -7.55 16.35
N LEU A 731 8.18 -7.60 16.50
CA LEU A 731 7.48 -8.65 17.25
C LEU A 731 7.60 -10.02 16.57
N LYS A 732 7.50 -10.10 15.23
CA LYS A 732 7.78 -11.34 14.49
C LYS A 732 9.19 -11.84 14.76
N ALA A 733 10.18 -10.95 14.68
CA ALA A 733 11.58 -11.27 14.95
C ALA A 733 11.80 -11.72 16.41
N ALA A 734 11.07 -11.15 17.37
CA ALA A 734 11.09 -11.60 18.76
C ALA A 734 10.46 -12.99 18.93
N ALA A 735 9.29 -13.25 18.33
CA ALA A 735 8.64 -14.55 18.36
C ALA A 735 9.55 -15.65 17.78
N ALA A 736 10.18 -15.39 16.63
CA ALA A 736 11.15 -16.29 16.02
C ALA A 736 12.37 -16.59 16.91
N ARG A 737 12.95 -15.58 17.58
CA ARG A 737 14.03 -15.78 18.58
C ARG A 737 13.58 -16.67 19.75
N ARG A 738 12.30 -16.62 20.10
CA ARG A 738 11.69 -17.39 21.20
C ARG A 738 11.14 -18.75 20.77
N GLN A 739 11.25 -19.10 19.49
CA GLN A 739 10.67 -20.33 18.91
C GLN A 739 9.13 -20.40 19.08
N LEU A 740 8.48 -19.24 19.14
CA LEU A 740 7.02 -19.10 19.23
C LEU A 740 6.45 -18.59 17.91
N ALA A 741 5.20 -18.95 17.60
CA ALA A 741 4.43 -18.25 16.60
C ALA A 741 4.12 -16.81 17.07
N LEU A 742 3.92 -15.86 16.16
CA LEU A 742 3.58 -14.48 16.54
C LEU A 742 2.32 -14.45 17.41
N GLY A 743 1.27 -15.18 17.03
CA GLY A 743 0.03 -15.27 17.80
C GLY A 743 0.21 -15.84 19.21
N GLU A 744 1.24 -16.65 19.45
CA GLU A 744 1.57 -17.19 20.78
C GLU A 744 2.28 -16.14 21.63
N LEU A 745 3.33 -15.51 21.10
CA LEU A 745 4.02 -14.40 21.79
C LEU A 745 3.01 -13.32 22.20
N LEU A 746 2.10 -12.94 21.30
CA LEU A 746 1.09 -11.92 21.58
C LEU A 746 0.21 -12.27 22.78
N ASP A 747 -0.06 -13.55 23.06
CA ASP A 747 -0.85 -13.97 24.24
C ASP A 747 -0.03 -13.81 25.53
N GLU A 748 1.24 -14.22 25.54
CA GLU A 748 2.19 -14.04 26.65
C GLU A 748 2.45 -12.57 27.02
N LEU A 749 2.31 -11.65 26.06
CA LEU A 749 2.43 -10.21 26.32
C LEU A 749 1.22 -9.61 27.07
N THR A 750 0.21 -10.40 27.42
CA THR A 750 -0.90 -9.96 28.28
C THR A 750 -0.41 -9.87 29.73
N PRO A 751 -0.41 -8.69 30.38
CA PRO A 751 0.02 -8.58 31.77
C PRO A 751 -1.04 -9.10 32.75
N ASP A 752 -0.58 -9.80 33.80
CA ASP A 752 -1.41 -10.17 34.96
C ASP A 752 -1.45 -9.05 36.04
N PHE A 753 -0.62 -8.03 35.89
CA PHE A 753 -0.39 -6.92 36.83
C PHE A 753 0.10 -7.34 38.23
N GLY A 754 0.61 -8.56 38.40
CA GLY A 754 0.92 -9.15 39.71
C GLY A 754 -0.32 -9.64 40.48
N LEU A 755 -1.51 -9.63 39.87
CA LEU A 755 -2.75 -10.10 40.51
C LEU A 755 -2.71 -11.60 40.84
N GLY A 756 -1.85 -12.39 40.15
CA GLY A 756 -1.66 -13.81 40.47
C GLY A 756 -0.94 -14.07 41.79
N GLN A 757 -0.07 -13.15 42.22
CA GLN A 757 0.69 -13.26 43.49
C GLN A 757 -0.03 -12.57 44.67
N GLY A 758 -1.06 -11.77 44.38
CA GLY A 758 -1.76 -10.93 45.35
C GLY A 758 -1.07 -9.57 45.52
N ILE A 759 -1.85 -8.49 45.44
CA ILE A 759 -1.34 -7.12 45.62
C ILE A 759 -1.89 -6.55 46.93
N ALA A 760 -0.99 -6.32 47.89
CA ALA A 760 -1.29 -5.71 49.17
C ALA A 760 -1.04 -4.19 49.11
N LEU A 761 -2.08 -3.39 49.38
CA LEU A 761 -1.94 -1.95 49.61
C LEU A 761 -1.88 -1.68 51.11
N CYS A 762 -0.81 -1.02 51.57
CA CYS A 762 -0.61 -0.72 52.98
C CYS A 762 -0.70 0.79 53.25
N VAL A 763 -1.51 1.18 54.24
CA VAL A 763 -1.59 2.55 54.77
C VAL A 763 -1.49 2.47 56.30
N GLY A 764 -0.31 2.78 56.84
CA GLY A 764 0.00 2.54 58.25
C GLY A 764 -0.13 1.05 58.60
N ALA A 765 -0.89 0.74 59.64
CA ALA A 765 -1.18 -0.64 60.08
C ALA A 765 -2.36 -1.30 59.34
N GLN A 766 -2.98 -0.64 58.36
CA GLN A 766 -4.08 -1.20 57.58
C GLN A 766 -3.57 -1.72 56.23
N THR A 767 -3.98 -2.94 55.88
CA THR A 767 -3.68 -3.57 54.60
C THR A 767 -4.97 -3.98 53.91
N TRP A 768 -5.06 -3.70 52.61
CA TRP A 768 -6.11 -4.18 51.72
C TRP A 768 -5.52 -5.04 50.62
N GLN A 769 -6.07 -6.23 50.41
CA GLN A 769 -5.75 -7.09 49.28
C GLN A 769 -6.60 -6.70 48.07
N LEU A 770 -5.97 -6.58 46.90
CA LEU A 770 -6.70 -6.46 45.63
C LEU A 770 -7.22 -7.83 45.21
N VAL A 771 -8.53 -7.92 44.98
CA VAL A 771 -9.18 -9.13 44.50
C VAL A 771 -9.89 -8.83 43.17
N LEU A 772 -9.44 -9.51 42.11
CA LEU A 772 -10.09 -9.49 40.81
C LEU A 772 -11.43 -10.24 40.87
N GLN A 773 -12.47 -9.64 40.30
CA GLN A 773 -13.82 -10.20 40.24
C GLN A 773 -14.11 -10.80 38.85
N GLY A 774 -15.20 -11.57 38.74
CA GLY A 774 -15.66 -12.16 37.48
C GLY A 774 -16.02 -11.14 36.39
N ASP A 775 -16.40 -9.91 36.77
CA ASP A 775 -16.67 -8.79 35.85
C ASP A 775 -15.41 -8.00 35.45
N LEU A 776 -14.21 -8.55 35.73
CA LEU A 776 -12.91 -7.87 35.63
C LEU A 776 -12.80 -6.57 36.46
N SER A 777 -13.71 -6.32 37.41
CA SER A 777 -13.54 -5.24 38.39
C SER A 777 -12.55 -5.62 39.49
N LEU A 778 -11.89 -4.63 40.08
CA LEU A 778 -11.04 -4.82 41.26
C LEU A 778 -11.80 -4.42 42.52
N ARG A 779 -11.68 -5.22 43.57
CA ARG A 779 -12.15 -4.90 44.91
C ARG A 779 -11.01 -4.91 45.90
N LEU A 780 -11.18 -4.18 46.99
CA LEU A 780 -10.25 -4.11 48.11
C LEU A 780 -10.86 -4.89 49.27
N VAL A 781 -10.13 -5.87 49.81
CA VAL A 781 -10.55 -6.68 50.95
C VAL A 781 -9.64 -6.36 52.12
N ASP A 782 -10.20 -5.83 53.22
CA ASP A 782 -9.43 -5.57 54.44
C ASP A 782 -9.11 -6.84 55.23
N ALA A 783 -8.25 -6.73 56.24
CA ALA A 783 -7.88 -7.85 57.12
C ALA A 783 -9.05 -8.46 57.94
N ARG A 784 -10.27 -7.90 57.86
CA ARG A 784 -11.50 -8.43 58.47
C ARG A 784 -12.46 -9.02 57.42
N GLY A 785 -12.03 -9.15 56.16
CA GLY A 785 -12.83 -9.65 55.06
C GLY A 785 -13.81 -8.62 54.48
N LYS A 786 -13.77 -7.35 54.90
CA LYS A 786 -14.70 -6.34 54.40
C LYS A 786 -14.28 -5.88 53.00
N VAL A 787 -15.21 -6.00 52.06
CA VAL A 787 -15.01 -5.63 50.64
C VAL A 787 -15.38 -4.16 50.41
N SER A 788 -14.52 -3.40 49.71
CA SER A 788 -14.83 -2.05 49.21
C SER A 788 -14.45 -1.87 47.73
N LYS A 789 -15.10 -0.90 47.06
CA LYS A 789 -14.78 -0.50 45.67
C LYS A 789 -13.67 0.56 45.58
N THR A 790 -13.36 1.21 46.69
CA THR A 790 -12.39 2.32 46.80
C THR A 790 -11.62 2.20 48.11
N LEU A 791 -10.40 2.73 48.13
CA LEU A 791 -9.61 2.85 49.35
C LEU A 791 -10.38 3.75 50.36
N PRO A 792 -10.56 3.35 51.63
CA PRO A 792 -11.26 4.16 52.62
C PRO A 792 -10.60 5.54 52.78
N ALA A 793 -11.40 6.59 53.03
CA ALA A 793 -10.88 7.94 53.20
C ALA A 793 -9.88 8.01 54.37
N ASN A 794 -8.70 8.61 54.12
CA ASN A 794 -7.72 8.83 55.17
C ASN A 794 -8.28 9.78 56.24
N LYS A 795 -8.07 9.42 57.52
CA LYS A 795 -8.46 10.22 58.69
C LYS A 795 -7.27 10.72 59.50
N ASP A 796 -6.07 10.25 59.20
CA ASP A 796 -4.83 10.59 59.90
C ASP A 796 -3.90 11.37 58.96
N PRO A 797 -3.65 12.68 59.20
CA PRO A 797 -2.74 13.48 58.39
C PRO A 797 -1.34 12.85 58.22
N ALA A 798 -0.84 12.09 59.22
CA ALA A 798 0.47 11.45 59.16
C ALA A 798 0.56 10.32 58.11
N LEU A 799 -0.57 9.70 57.75
CA LEU A 799 -0.64 8.60 56.79
C LEU A 799 -0.91 9.04 55.35
N THR A 800 -1.02 10.35 55.09
CA THR A 800 -1.44 10.89 53.78
C THR A 800 -0.56 10.42 52.62
N ALA A 801 0.77 10.48 52.76
CA ALA A 801 1.68 10.04 51.70
C ALA A 801 1.58 8.54 51.36
N ALA A 802 1.37 7.69 52.38
CA ALA A 802 1.14 6.25 52.18
C ALA A 802 -0.23 5.99 51.52
N TRP A 803 -1.26 6.75 51.92
CA TRP A 803 -2.58 6.69 51.31
C TRP A 803 -2.55 7.12 49.84
N ASP A 804 -1.85 8.21 49.51
CA ASP A 804 -1.70 8.69 48.13
C ASP A 804 -0.96 7.68 47.25
N ALA A 805 0.11 7.06 47.77
CA ALA A 805 0.82 5.98 47.08
C ALA A 805 -0.10 4.78 46.79
N ALA A 806 -0.80 4.28 47.80
CA ALA A 806 -1.76 3.17 47.67
C ALA A 806 -2.93 3.51 46.72
N SER A 807 -3.48 4.72 46.83
CA SER A 807 -4.54 5.26 45.98
C SER A 807 -4.10 5.38 44.52
N SER A 808 -2.87 5.83 44.28
CA SER A 808 -2.24 5.91 42.97
C SER A 808 -2.02 4.51 42.36
N GLN A 809 -1.48 3.57 43.13
CA GLN A 809 -1.28 2.19 42.69
C GLN A 809 -2.62 1.52 42.32
N PHE A 810 -3.65 1.63 43.16
CA PHE A 810 -4.99 1.11 42.86
C PHE A 810 -5.56 1.67 41.55
N LYS A 811 -5.50 2.99 41.37
CA LYS A 811 -5.97 3.66 40.14
C LYS A 811 -5.17 3.20 38.92
N THR A 812 -3.87 3.01 39.06
CA THR A 812 -2.98 2.58 37.98
C THR A 812 -3.31 1.16 37.52
N VAL A 813 -3.38 0.20 38.44
CA VAL A 813 -3.75 -1.20 38.12
C VAL A 813 -5.17 -1.28 37.57
N SER A 814 -6.14 -0.56 38.15
CA SER A 814 -7.52 -0.53 37.66
C SER A 814 -7.64 0.05 36.24
N ALA A 815 -6.93 1.14 35.94
CA ALA A 815 -6.93 1.75 34.61
C ALA A 815 -6.24 0.84 33.57
N ALA A 816 -5.11 0.24 33.92
CA ALA A 816 -4.36 -0.65 33.04
C ALA A 816 -5.13 -1.94 32.73
N LEU A 817 -5.76 -2.56 33.74
CA LEU A 817 -6.64 -3.72 33.57
C LEU A 817 -7.81 -3.41 32.61
N LYS A 818 -8.46 -2.26 32.79
CA LYS A 818 -9.55 -1.82 31.90
C LYS A 818 -9.08 -1.56 30.46
N ALA A 819 -7.84 -1.08 30.28
CA ALA A 819 -7.24 -0.91 28.97
C ALA A 819 -6.97 -2.26 28.28
N VAL A 820 -6.37 -3.22 28.99
CA VAL A 820 -6.11 -4.58 28.47
C VAL A 820 -7.41 -5.31 28.15
N ALA A 821 -8.40 -5.29 29.04
CA ALA A 821 -9.70 -5.93 28.81
C ALA A 821 -10.38 -5.45 27.51
N LYS A 822 -10.25 -4.17 27.17
CA LYS A 822 -10.77 -3.59 25.92
C LYS A 822 -10.05 -4.09 24.66
N LEU A 823 -8.80 -4.55 24.76
CA LEU A 823 -8.04 -5.12 23.64
C LEU A 823 -8.32 -6.62 23.44
N GLN A 824 -8.77 -7.33 24.48
CA GLN A 824 -8.93 -8.79 24.39
C GLN A 824 -10.17 -9.22 23.60
N ALA A 825 -11.30 -8.50 23.65
CA ALA A 825 -12.46 -8.84 22.81
C ALA A 825 -12.14 -8.83 21.30
N PRO A 826 -11.52 -7.79 20.70
CA PRO A 826 -11.05 -7.83 19.31
C PRO A 826 -10.06 -8.97 19.01
N ARG A 827 -9.20 -9.33 19.97
CA ARG A 827 -8.23 -10.43 19.80
C ARG A 827 -8.89 -11.81 19.83
N MET A 828 -9.86 -12.02 20.72
CA MET A 828 -10.63 -13.27 20.77
C MET A 828 -11.54 -13.39 19.55
N LEU A 829 -12.12 -12.29 19.05
CA LEU A 829 -12.85 -12.28 17.79
C LEU A 829 -11.93 -12.66 16.62
N ALA A 830 -10.72 -12.10 16.55
CA ALA A 830 -9.74 -12.50 15.54
C ALA A 830 -9.38 -13.98 15.64
N ALA A 831 -9.15 -14.50 16.85
CA ALA A 831 -8.86 -15.91 17.09
C ALA A 831 -10.03 -16.84 16.71
N LEU A 832 -11.28 -16.43 16.97
CA LEU A 832 -12.50 -17.14 16.58
C LEU A 832 -12.59 -17.27 15.06
N VAL A 833 -12.49 -16.15 14.34
CA VAL A 833 -12.66 -16.17 12.87
C VAL A 833 -11.48 -16.88 12.18
N THR A 834 -10.25 -16.75 12.69
CA THR A 834 -9.09 -17.46 12.10
C THR A 834 -8.97 -18.91 12.54
N ALA A 835 -9.93 -19.45 13.32
CA ALA A 835 -9.86 -20.77 13.95
C ALA A 835 -8.50 -21.04 14.64
N LYS A 836 -7.99 -20.06 15.40
CA LYS A 836 -6.69 -20.17 16.08
C LYS A 836 -6.73 -21.34 17.06
N THR A 837 -5.67 -22.15 17.04
CA THR A 837 -5.48 -23.28 17.94
C THR A 837 -4.43 -22.99 19.02
N TRP A 838 -4.59 -23.65 20.17
CA TRP A 838 -3.62 -23.72 21.27
C TRP A 838 -3.47 -25.18 21.72
N SER A 839 -2.28 -25.60 22.13
CA SER A 839 -2.10 -26.87 22.83
C SER A 839 -2.70 -26.82 24.25
N ALA A 840 -3.18 -27.94 24.77
CA ALA A 840 -3.78 -28.02 26.10
C ALA A 840 -2.90 -27.46 27.24
N PRO A 841 -1.56 -27.67 27.28
CA PRO A 841 -0.70 -27.07 28.28
C PRO A 841 -0.66 -25.53 28.17
N ARG A 842 -0.57 -24.99 26.94
CA ARG A 842 -0.55 -23.54 26.70
C ARG A 842 -1.90 -22.90 26.99
N TRP A 843 -2.99 -23.56 26.62
CA TRP A 843 -4.34 -23.14 26.93
C TRP A 843 -4.60 -23.10 28.44
N THR A 844 -4.13 -24.11 29.18
CA THR A 844 -4.19 -24.17 30.66
C THR A 844 -3.47 -22.99 31.29
N GLN A 845 -2.22 -22.74 30.87
CA GLN A 845 -1.42 -21.60 31.34
C GLN A 845 -2.13 -20.25 31.12
N LEU A 846 -2.77 -20.08 29.95
CA LEU A 846 -3.44 -18.83 29.58
C LEU A 846 -4.84 -18.67 30.19
N PHE A 847 -5.64 -19.73 30.32
CA PHE A 847 -7.07 -19.62 30.62
C PHE A 847 -7.51 -20.32 31.92
N LEU A 848 -6.62 -21.01 32.63
CA LEU A 848 -6.86 -21.49 34.00
C LEU A 848 -5.90 -20.82 35.00
N ASP A 849 -4.60 -20.79 34.69
CA ASP A 849 -3.59 -20.27 35.64
C ASP A 849 -3.52 -18.74 35.66
N HIS A 850 -3.47 -18.10 34.48
CA HIS A 850 -3.23 -16.65 34.37
C HIS A 850 -4.37 -15.81 34.98
N ALA A 851 -4.03 -15.00 36.00
CA ALA A 851 -5.00 -14.29 36.84
C ALA A 851 -6.09 -13.50 36.10
N VAL A 852 -5.72 -12.75 35.04
CA VAL A 852 -6.66 -11.95 34.22
C VAL A 852 -7.35 -12.77 33.13
N LEU A 853 -6.58 -13.42 32.23
CA LEU A 853 -7.10 -14.16 31.08
C LEU A 853 -8.05 -15.32 31.47
N ARG A 854 -7.86 -15.99 32.61
CA ARG A 854 -8.81 -17.02 33.08
C ARG A 854 -10.24 -16.52 33.31
N ILE A 855 -10.39 -15.26 33.73
CA ILE A 855 -11.72 -14.65 33.91
C ILE A 855 -12.36 -14.37 32.55
N MET A 856 -11.57 -14.00 31.56
CA MET A 856 -12.03 -13.85 30.18
C MET A 856 -12.39 -15.22 29.57
N GLY A 857 -11.60 -16.25 29.82
CA GLY A 857 -11.83 -17.63 29.35
C GLY A 857 -13.16 -18.24 29.80
N ARG A 858 -13.67 -17.86 30.98
CA ARG A 858 -15.00 -18.26 31.50
C ARG A 858 -16.18 -17.70 30.70
N SER A 859 -15.98 -16.60 29.97
CA SER A 859 -17.01 -15.95 29.15
C SER A 859 -16.99 -16.39 27.67
N LEU A 860 -16.34 -17.52 27.39
CA LEU A 860 -16.07 -18.06 26.05
C LEU A 860 -16.42 -19.54 25.99
N ILE A 861 -16.80 -20.00 24.80
CA ILE A 861 -17.01 -21.43 24.49
C ILE A 861 -15.77 -21.94 23.76
N TRP A 862 -15.22 -23.04 24.24
CA TRP A 862 -14.03 -23.70 23.73
C TRP A 862 -14.39 -24.99 23.02
N GLN A 863 -13.51 -25.47 22.13
CA GLN A 863 -13.70 -26.73 21.43
C GLN A 863 -12.38 -27.47 21.23
N THR A 864 -12.34 -28.78 21.54
CA THR A 864 -11.20 -29.64 21.17
C THR A 864 -11.19 -29.90 19.67
N GLN A 865 -10.00 -29.95 19.07
CA GLN A 865 -9.83 -30.29 17.66
C GLN A 865 -9.64 -31.80 17.49
N GLY A 866 -10.18 -32.37 16.43
CA GLY A 866 -10.04 -33.80 16.11
C GLY A 866 -11.23 -34.33 15.31
N ALA A 867 -11.34 -35.65 15.22
CA ALA A 867 -12.45 -36.32 14.54
C ALA A 867 -13.80 -36.23 15.29
N ASP A 868 -13.76 -36.06 16.61
CA ASP A 868 -14.93 -35.87 17.48
C ASP A 868 -14.71 -34.64 18.38
N PRO A 869 -14.96 -33.42 17.86
CA PRO A 869 -14.58 -32.18 18.54
C PRO A 869 -15.59 -31.79 19.64
N LEU A 870 -15.18 -31.85 20.90
CA LEU A 870 -16.02 -31.62 22.08
C LEU A 870 -16.00 -30.13 22.45
N SER A 871 -17.18 -29.52 22.64
CA SER A 871 -17.31 -28.12 23.10
C SER A 871 -17.54 -28.02 24.60
N PHE A 872 -17.01 -26.97 25.23
CA PHE A 872 -17.11 -26.76 26.69
C PHE A 872 -16.90 -25.30 27.10
N ARG A 873 -17.28 -24.94 28.33
CA ARG A 873 -16.97 -23.67 29.02
C ARG A 873 -16.11 -23.90 30.25
N ILE A 874 -15.53 -22.82 30.80
CA ILE A 874 -14.88 -22.84 32.11
C ILE A 874 -15.88 -22.34 33.16
N ALA A 875 -16.05 -23.08 34.25
CA ALA A 875 -16.97 -22.75 35.35
C ALA A 875 -16.36 -21.82 36.42
N GLU A 876 -17.15 -21.47 37.44
CA GLU A 876 -16.79 -20.61 38.58
C GLU A 876 -15.59 -21.12 39.38
N ASP A 877 -15.48 -22.45 39.50
CA ASP A 877 -14.42 -23.18 40.19
C ASP A 877 -13.26 -23.58 39.27
N PHE A 878 -13.29 -23.12 38.01
CA PHE A 878 -12.36 -23.47 36.93
C PHE A 878 -12.42 -24.93 36.46
N SER A 879 -13.48 -25.68 36.80
CA SER A 879 -13.81 -26.93 36.11
C SER A 879 -14.26 -26.69 34.67
N LEU A 880 -14.16 -27.72 33.83
CA LEU A 880 -14.54 -27.67 32.41
C LEU A 880 -15.88 -28.39 32.23
N LEU A 881 -16.89 -27.70 31.70
CA LEU A 881 -18.26 -28.22 31.59
C LEU A 881 -18.77 -28.14 30.15
N GLN A 882 -19.40 -29.20 29.65
CA GLN A 882 -20.17 -29.18 28.40
C GLN A 882 -21.50 -28.40 28.58
N ALA A 883 -22.27 -28.19 27.50
CA ALA A 883 -23.55 -27.48 27.56
C ALA A 883 -24.63 -28.18 28.41
N ASN A 884 -24.47 -29.48 28.67
CA ASN A 884 -25.29 -30.30 29.58
C ASN A 884 -24.69 -30.42 31.00
N ASP A 885 -23.70 -29.58 31.32
CA ASP A 885 -22.95 -29.53 32.57
C ASP A 885 -22.20 -30.83 32.95
N GLU A 886 -21.92 -31.71 31.98
CA GLU A 886 -20.99 -32.83 32.16
C GLU A 886 -19.52 -32.36 32.18
N VAL A 887 -18.73 -32.95 33.09
CA VAL A 887 -17.31 -32.58 33.30
C VAL A 887 -16.41 -33.11 32.17
N VAL A 888 -15.61 -32.22 31.59
CA VAL A 888 -14.61 -32.53 30.56
C VAL A 888 -13.22 -32.67 31.17
N THR A 889 -12.46 -33.66 30.69
CA THR A 889 -11.02 -33.79 30.96
C THR A 889 -10.26 -33.69 29.64
N LEU A 890 -9.27 -32.81 29.57
CA LEU A 890 -8.44 -32.62 28.36
C LEU A 890 -7.31 -33.64 28.30
N ALA A 891 -7.05 -34.19 27.11
CA ALA A 891 -5.84 -34.96 26.86
C ALA A 891 -4.60 -34.03 26.83
N PRO A 892 -3.42 -34.45 27.31
CA PRO A 892 -2.23 -33.60 27.37
C PRO A 892 -1.73 -33.04 26.04
N ASP A 893 -2.05 -33.72 24.94
CA ASP A 893 -1.70 -33.39 23.55
C ASP A 893 -2.86 -32.72 22.77
N ALA A 894 -4.04 -32.57 23.39
CA ALA A 894 -5.21 -31.98 22.75
C ALA A 894 -4.91 -30.56 22.22
N GLN A 895 -5.46 -30.25 21.06
CA GLN A 895 -5.49 -28.90 20.51
C GLN A 895 -6.87 -28.31 20.75
N LEU A 896 -6.94 -27.02 21.05
CA LEU A 896 -8.17 -26.31 21.39
C LEU A 896 -8.33 -25.06 20.53
N SER A 897 -9.55 -24.74 20.12
CA SER A 897 -9.93 -23.45 19.56
C SER A 897 -11.10 -22.85 20.34
N LEU A 898 -11.51 -21.64 19.96
CA LEU A 898 -12.86 -21.18 20.28
C LEU A 898 -13.87 -21.97 19.44
N TRP A 899 -15.00 -22.33 20.03
CA TRP A 899 -16.14 -22.94 19.33
C TRP A 899 -16.81 -21.91 18.42
N HIS A 900 -17.24 -22.32 17.23
CA HIS A 900 -17.92 -21.45 16.28
C HIS A 900 -19.19 -22.13 15.73
N PRO A 901 -20.33 -21.43 15.61
CA PRO A 901 -21.60 -22.05 15.23
C PRO A 901 -21.61 -22.57 13.78
N ALA A 902 -20.74 -22.06 12.89
CA ALA A 902 -20.59 -22.62 11.54
C ALA A 902 -19.94 -24.02 11.50
N THR A 903 -19.39 -24.49 12.61
CA THR A 903 -18.82 -25.84 12.79
C THR A 903 -19.52 -26.61 13.91
N ALA A 904 -20.71 -26.17 14.31
CA ALA A 904 -21.49 -26.79 15.38
C ALA A 904 -22.25 -28.03 14.90
N ARG A 905 -22.54 -28.93 15.84
CA ARG A 905 -23.46 -30.07 15.63
C ARG A 905 -24.92 -29.60 15.69
N ASP A 906 -25.83 -30.38 15.12
CA ASP A 906 -27.28 -30.11 15.19
C ASP A 906 -27.74 -29.92 16.65
N GLY A 907 -28.33 -28.77 16.96
CA GLY A 907 -28.82 -28.40 18.29
C GLY A 907 -27.75 -27.94 19.30
N GLU A 908 -26.46 -28.01 18.98
CA GLU A 908 -25.38 -27.59 19.89
C GLU A 908 -25.39 -26.08 20.15
N ALA A 909 -25.72 -25.27 19.14
CA ALA A 909 -25.84 -23.82 19.27
C ALA A 909 -27.03 -23.42 20.17
N GLU A 910 -28.14 -24.17 20.13
CA GLU A 910 -29.30 -24.00 20.99
C GLU A 910 -28.98 -24.39 22.44
N ALA A 911 -28.24 -25.48 22.64
CA ALA A 911 -27.80 -25.92 23.96
C ALA A 911 -26.89 -24.87 24.62
N TRP A 912 -25.91 -24.33 23.89
CA TRP A 912 -25.06 -23.22 24.40
C TRP A 912 -25.85 -21.94 24.67
N ARG A 913 -26.88 -21.65 23.87
CA ARG A 913 -27.78 -20.50 24.08
C ARG A 913 -28.61 -20.63 25.36
N SER A 914 -29.07 -21.83 25.70
CA SER A 914 -29.71 -22.09 27.00
C SER A 914 -28.68 -21.94 28.12
N ASN A 915 -27.56 -22.68 28.07
CA ASN A 915 -26.55 -22.70 29.12
C ASN A 915 -26.04 -21.27 29.47
N PHE A 916 -25.76 -20.42 28.48
CA PHE A 916 -25.35 -19.04 28.73
C PHE A 916 -26.45 -18.16 29.37
N ALA A 917 -27.72 -18.42 29.06
CA ALA A 917 -28.86 -17.73 29.68
C ALA A 917 -29.12 -18.24 31.11
N ASP A 918 -29.11 -19.56 31.31
CA ASP A 918 -29.37 -20.23 32.59
C ASP A 918 -28.31 -19.86 33.67
N TYR A 919 -27.07 -19.63 33.25
CA TYR A 919 -25.95 -19.19 34.10
C TYR A 919 -25.68 -17.67 34.06
N GLU A 920 -26.55 -16.86 33.44
CA GLU A 920 -26.40 -15.40 33.27
C GLU A 920 -25.02 -14.93 32.74
N ILE A 921 -24.40 -15.71 31.84
CA ILE A 921 -23.04 -15.50 31.38
C ILE A 921 -22.97 -14.32 30.38
N VAL A 922 -22.32 -13.23 30.79
CA VAL A 922 -21.99 -12.11 29.90
C VAL A 922 -20.79 -12.48 29.03
N ALA A 923 -21.05 -12.86 27.77
CA ALA A 923 -20.02 -13.24 26.81
C ALA A 923 -19.08 -12.08 26.45
N LEU A 924 -17.77 -12.36 26.32
CA LEU A 924 -16.75 -11.36 25.91
C LEU A 924 -16.85 -11.02 24.41
N ILE A 925 -17.25 -11.99 23.60
CA ILE A 925 -17.55 -11.88 22.17
C ILE A 925 -18.80 -12.71 21.87
N ASP A 926 -19.57 -12.30 20.86
CA ASP A 926 -20.76 -13.04 20.46
C ASP A 926 -20.39 -14.27 19.61
N GLN A 927 -20.15 -15.41 20.27
CA GLN A 927 -19.92 -16.68 19.59
C GLN A 927 -21.23 -17.30 19.08
N ILE A 928 -22.31 -17.22 19.84
CA ILE A 928 -23.58 -17.91 19.55
C ILE A 928 -24.34 -17.24 18.39
N GLY A 929 -24.21 -15.92 18.24
CA GLY A 929 -24.72 -15.14 17.12
C GLY A 929 -23.73 -14.96 15.96
N ALA A 930 -22.56 -15.60 16.00
CA ALA A 930 -21.57 -15.48 14.94
C ALA A 930 -22.09 -16.04 13.59
N PRO A 931 -21.67 -15.50 12.44
CA PRO A 931 -22.24 -15.89 11.15
C PRO A 931 -22.00 -17.37 10.80
N THR A 932 -23.06 -18.06 10.37
CA THR A 932 -23.02 -19.47 9.97
C THR A 932 -23.13 -19.70 8.46
N ALA A 933 -23.68 -18.75 7.72
CA ALA A 933 -23.90 -18.88 6.29
C ALA A 933 -22.57 -18.93 5.52
N LEU A 934 -22.37 -19.96 4.71
CA LEU A 934 -21.22 -20.11 3.82
C LEU A 934 -21.52 -19.57 2.42
N PRO A 935 -20.49 -19.08 1.68
CA PRO A 935 -20.67 -18.65 0.31
C PRO A 935 -20.96 -19.83 -0.62
N PRO A 936 -21.84 -19.65 -1.63
CA PRO A 936 -21.99 -20.62 -2.71
C PRO A 936 -20.65 -20.85 -3.43
N ALA A 937 -20.42 -22.07 -3.92
CA ALA A 937 -19.20 -22.40 -4.67
C ALA A 937 -18.96 -21.47 -5.88
N ALA A 938 -20.02 -21.01 -6.54
CA ALA A 938 -19.94 -20.07 -7.67
C ALA A 938 -19.45 -18.66 -7.27
N SER A 939 -19.51 -18.29 -5.98
CA SER A 939 -18.97 -17.03 -5.46
C SER A 939 -17.48 -17.13 -5.08
N MET A 940 -16.89 -18.33 -5.13
CA MET A 940 -15.47 -18.54 -4.82
C MET A 940 -14.66 -18.78 -6.10
N SER A 941 -13.82 -17.80 -6.45
CA SER A 941 -12.79 -17.98 -7.48
C SER A 941 -11.48 -18.50 -6.86
N ALA A 942 -10.45 -18.75 -7.68
CA ALA A 942 -9.14 -19.20 -7.20
C ALA A 942 -8.45 -18.18 -6.25
N GLU A 943 -8.78 -16.89 -6.37
CA GLU A 943 -8.06 -15.79 -5.70
C GLU A 943 -8.98 -14.86 -4.87
N CYS A 944 -10.29 -14.89 -5.09
CA CYS A 944 -11.23 -13.88 -4.58
C CYS A 944 -12.60 -14.49 -4.25
N LEU A 945 -13.17 -14.09 -3.12
CA LEU A 945 -14.57 -14.26 -2.78
C LEU A 945 -15.36 -13.13 -3.44
N LEU A 946 -16.09 -13.45 -4.51
CA LEU A 946 -16.80 -12.49 -5.35
C LEU A 946 -17.99 -11.87 -4.61
N ALA A 947 -18.20 -10.56 -4.80
CA ALA A 947 -19.39 -9.88 -4.33
C ALA A 947 -20.65 -10.31 -5.13
N PRO A 948 -21.86 -10.17 -4.55
CA PRO A 948 -23.10 -10.27 -5.32
C PRO A 948 -23.09 -9.32 -6.53
N ALA A 949 -23.57 -9.79 -7.68
CA ALA A 949 -23.45 -9.07 -8.94
C ALA A 949 -24.04 -7.64 -8.87
N GLY A 950 -23.29 -6.67 -9.38
CA GLY A 950 -23.68 -5.25 -9.40
C GLY A 950 -23.86 -4.61 -8.03
N LEU A 951 -23.23 -5.14 -6.97
CA LEU A 951 -23.30 -4.55 -5.63
C LEU A 951 -22.66 -3.15 -5.62
N ARG A 952 -23.47 -2.13 -5.36
CA ARG A 952 -23.05 -0.74 -5.16
C ARG A 952 -23.58 -0.22 -3.84
N VAL A 953 -22.74 0.47 -3.07
CA VAL A 953 -23.07 0.96 -1.73
C VAL A 953 -22.66 2.43 -1.60
N PRO A 954 -23.49 3.32 -1.01
CA PRO A 954 -23.12 4.71 -0.78
C PRO A 954 -21.84 4.83 0.06
N GLN A 955 -20.94 5.76 -0.30
CA GLN A 955 -19.60 5.84 0.27
C GLN A 955 -19.59 5.97 1.80
N GLU A 956 -20.53 6.71 2.39
CA GLU A 956 -20.66 6.86 3.84
C GLU A 956 -21.17 5.59 4.54
N GLN A 957 -22.02 4.82 3.86
CA GLN A 957 -22.53 3.53 4.34
C GLN A 957 -21.47 2.43 4.22
N LEU A 958 -20.68 2.44 3.15
CA LEU A 958 -19.48 1.62 3.01
C LEU A 958 -18.49 1.93 4.14
N ALA A 959 -18.12 3.20 4.32
CA ALA A 959 -17.14 3.61 5.32
C ALA A 959 -17.57 3.27 6.75
N SER A 960 -18.84 3.49 7.11
CA SER A 960 -19.37 3.17 8.44
C SER A 960 -19.51 1.65 8.69
N THR A 961 -19.95 0.89 7.69
CA THR A 961 -20.07 -0.58 7.77
C THR A 961 -18.71 -1.24 7.90
N LEU A 962 -17.75 -0.85 7.07
CA LEU A 962 -16.38 -1.38 7.09
C LEU A 962 -15.62 -1.00 8.37
N ALA A 963 -15.80 0.23 8.88
CA ALA A 963 -15.21 0.64 10.14
C ALA A 963 -15.73 -0.18 11.34
N ARG A 964 -17.00 -0.63 11.31
CA ARG A 964 -17.58 -1.54 12.31
C ARG A 964 -16.95 -2.93 12.25
N PHE A 965 -16.60 -3.41 11.06
CA PHE A 965 -15.90 -4.69 10.84
C PHE A 965 -14.38 -4.60 11.03
N GLY A 966 -13.84 -3.42 11.40
CA GLY A 966 -12.41 -3.24 11.69
C GLY A 966 -11.51 -2.96 10.49
N TYR A 967 -12.08 -2.85 9.29
CA TYR A 967 -11.37 -2.44 8.08
C TYR A 967 -10.90 -0.99 8.14
N ARG A 968 -9.85 -0.68 7.39
CA ARG A 968 -9.27 0.66 7.22
C ARG A 968 -9.21 0.98 5.72
N LYS A 969 -9.24 2.27 5.36
CA LYS A 969 -8.97 2.71 3.99
C LYS A 969 -7.55 2.29 3.59
N GLY A 970 -7.39 1.68 2.42
CA GLY A 970 -6.07 1.43 1.82
C GLY A 970 -5.32 2.74 1.52
N PRO A 971 -4.03 2.67 1.16
CA PRO A 971 -3.28 3.82 0.71
C PRO A 971 -3.90 4.44 -0.55
N VAL A 972 -3.98 5.77 -0.58
CA VAL A 972 -4.11 6.52 -1.83
C VAL A 972 -2.73 6.44 -2.49
N ASN A 973 -2.65 5.70 -3.60
CA ASN A 973 -1.41 5.45 -4.33
C ASN A 973 -1.05 6.67 -5.22
N ASP A 974 -0.44 6.45 -6.39
CA ASP A 974 -0.14 7.53 -7.35
C ASP A 974 -1.41 8.09 -8.06
N GLY A 975 -2.61 7.56 -7.76
CA GLY A 975 -3.91 7.99 -8.31
C GLY A 975 -4.88 8.58 -7.26
N PRO A 976 -5.96 9.27 -7.68
CA PRO A 976 -6.87 9.99 -6.80
C PRO A 976 -8.00 9.09 -6.23
N SER A 977 -7.71 7.86 -5.85
CA SER A 977 -8.69 6.86 -5.39
C SER A 977 -8.18 6.00 -4.21
N ILE A 978 -9.12 5.36 -3.51
CA ILE A 978 -8.91 4.28 -2.55
C ILE A 978 -9.45 3.01 -3.20
N ASP A 979 -8.59 2.14 -3.71
CA ASP A 979 -9.03 1.01 -4.54
C ASP A 979 -9.42 -0.23 -3.70
N TRP A 980 -9.04 -0.25 -2.42
CA TRP A 980 -9.46 -1.29 -1.46
C TRP A 980 -9.55 -0.77 -0.03
N HIS A 981 -10.21 -1.56 0.81
CA HIS A 981 -10.18 -1.45 2.26
C HIS A 981 -9.54 -2.69 2.88
N GLU A 982 -8.72 -2.54 3.92
CA GLU A 982 -7.90 -3.59 4.51
C GLU A 982 -8.25 -3.89 5.97
N TRP A 983 -8.36 -5.18 6.32
CA TRP A 983 -8.49 -5.67 7.69
C TRP A 983 -7.35 -6.66 8.01
N HIS A 984 -6.50 -6.27 8.95
CA HIS A 984 -5.30 -7.01 9.33
C HIS A 984 -5.58 -8.02 10.45
N LEU A 985 -5.19 -9.28 10.23
CA LEU A 985 -5.30 -10.39 11.17
C LEU A 985 -3.88 -10.89 11.54
N PRO A 986 -3.11 -10.13 12.36
CA PRO A 986 -1.68 -10.34 12.52
C PRO A 986 -1.32 -11.70 13.14
N ALA A 987 -2.15 -12.24 14.03
CA ALA A 987 -1.91 -13.55 14.66
C ALA A 987 -1.95 -14.71 13.66
N ALA A 988 -2.79 -14.62 12.63
CA ALA A 988 -2.87 -15.58 11.52
C ALA A 988 -2.01 -15.18 10.30
N GLN A 989 -1.33 -14.04 10.38
CA GLN A 989 -0.54 -13.44 9.29
C GLN A 989 -1.35 -13.19 8.00
N LEU A 990 -2.65 -12.88 8.12
CA LEU A 990 -3.51 -12.58 6.98
C LEU A 990 -3.81 -11.07 6.89
N SER A 991 -3.91 -10.56 5.66
CA SER A 991 -4.52 -9.26 5.34
C SER A 991 -5.73 -9.50 4.44
N VAL A 992 -6.90 -9.06 4.89
CA VAL A 992 -8.16 -9.18 4.15
C VAL A 992 -8.42 -7.88 3.41
N HIS A 993 -8.41 -7.91 2.08
CA HIS A 993 -8.65 -6.75 1.22
C HIS A 993 -10.05 -6.87 0.61
N LEU A 994 -10.94 -5.95 0.96
CA LEU A 994 -12.19 -5.75 0.24
C LEU A 994 -11.91 -4.80 -0.92
N GLU A 995 -12.03 -5.32 -2.14
CA GLU A 995 -11.76 -4.60 -3.38
C GLU A 995 -13.01 -3.83 -3.82
N ASN A 996 -12.83 -2.57 -4.20
CA ASN A 996 -13.92 -1.70 -4.62
C ASN A 996 -13.57 -0.96 -5.92
N GLY A 997 -14.58 -0.49 -6.64
CA GLY A 997 -14.42 0.44 -7.76
C GLY A 997 -13.91 1.81 -7.29
N TYR A 998 -13.89 2.79 -8.19
CA TYR A 998 -13.41 4.14 -7.87
C TYR A 998 -14.08 4.70 -6.61
N CYS A 999 -13.28 4.99 -5.58
CA CYS A 999 -13.73 5.56 -4.32
C CYS A 999 -12.85 6.75 -3.97
N SER A 1000 -13.45 7.94 -3.88
CA SER A 1000 -12.73 9.18 -3.60
C SER A 1000 -12.04 9.16 -2.23
N PRO A 1001 -10.82 9.71 -2.08
CA PRO A 1001 -10.20 9.95 -0.78
C PRO A 1001 -11.06 10.89 0.09
N MET A 1002 -11.75 11.82 -0.55
CA MET A 1002 -12.72 12.74 0.05
C MET A 1002 -14.05 12.01 0.31
N MET A 1003 -14.87 12.56 1.22
CA MET A 1003 -16.21 12.04 1.49
C MET A 1003 -17.22 12.70 0.55
N GLU A 1004 -17.80 11.90 -0.32
CA GLU A 1004 -18.82 12.23 -1.32
C GLU A 1004 -20.08 11.45 -0.93
N ILE A 1005 -20.91 12.04 -0.08
CA ILE A 1005 -22.11 11.41 0.50
C ILE A 1005 -23.06 11.00 -0.63
N GLY A 1006 -23.59 9.77 -0.56
CA GLY A 1006 -24.48 9.21 -1.58
C GLY A 1006 -23.76 8.67 -2.83
N SER A 1007 -22.44 8.90 -2.98
CA SER A 1007 -21.69 8.41 -4.14
C SER A 1007 -21.66 6.86 -4.16
N PRO A 1008 -22.17 6.20 -5.21
CA PRO A 1008 -22.32 4.75 -5.24
C PRO A 1008 -20.99 4.07 -5.55
N ILE A 1009 -20.43 3.37 -4.56
CA ILE A 1009 -19.17 2.64 -4.68
C ILE A 1009 -19.45 1.18 -5.04
N GLU A 1010 -18.94 0.73 -6.18
CA GLU A 1010 -19.01 -0.67 -6.62
C GLU A 1010 -18.11 -1.56 -5.74
N ILE A 1011 -18.61 -2.74 -5.36
CA ILE A 1011 -17.88 -3.72 -4.53
C ILE A 1011 -17.56 -4.93 -5.39
N ASN A 1012 -16.27 -5.22 -5.58
CA ASN A 1012 -15.81 -6.27 -6.49
C ASN A 1012 -15.77 -7.64 -5.78
N GLY A 1013 -15.33 -7.66 -4.53
CA GLY A 1013 -15.18 -8.88 -3.73
C GLY A 1013 -14.16 -8.72 -2.59
N ILE A 1014 -13.73 -9.86 -2.04
CA ILE A 1014 -12.73 -9.92 -0.97
C ILE A 1014 -11.60 -10.86 -1.38
N ARG A 1015 -10.38 -10.35 -1.39
CA ARG A 1015 -9.14 -11.14 -1.48
C ARG A 1015 -8.50 -11.28 -0.11
N VAL A 1016 -7.85 -12.41 0.14
CA VAL A 1016 -7.05 -12.62 1.34
C VAL A 1016 -5.61 -12.82 0.93
N TRP A 1017 -4.69 -12.15 1.61
CA TRP A 1017 -3.27 -12.17 1.34
C TRP A 1017 -2.51 -12.68 2.56
N HIS A 1018 -1.46 -13.46 2.35
CA HIS A 1018 -0.49 -13.72 3.39
C HIS A 1018 0.39 -12.47 3.58
N ALA A 1019 0.39 -11.89 4.77
CA ALA A 1019 0.92 -10.56 5.07
C ALA A 1019 2.45 -10.43 5.00
N GLU A 1020 3.16 -11.53 4.70
CA GLU A 1020 4.62 -11.56 4.57
C GLU A 1020 5.09 -11.87 3.15
N THR A 1021 4.51 -12.90 2.53
CA THR A 1021 4.87 -13.31 1.16
C THR A 1021 4.10 -12.52 0.09
N TYR A 1022 3.03 -11.81 0.47
CA TYR A 1022 2.09 -11.16 -0.44
C TYR A 1022 1.48 -12.12 -1.47
N GLU A 1023 1.40 -13.41 -1.11
CA GLU A 1023 0.71 -14.43 -1.88
C GLU A 1023 -0.78 -14.40 -1.56
N THR A 1024 -1.62 -14.55 -2.59
CA THR A 1024 -3.06 -14.67 -2.43
C THR A 1024 -3.41 -16.02 -1.83
N VAL A 1025 -4.27 -16.03 -0.80
CA VAL A 1025 -4.82 -17.23 -0.18
C VAL A 1025 -6.18 -17.52 -0.82
N ALA A 1026 -6.33 -18.71 -1.40
CA ALA A 1026 -7.58 -19.12 -2.04
C ALA A 1026 -8.74 -19.14 -1.03
N PRO A 1027 -9.93 -18.61 -1.36
CA PRO A 1027 -11.10 -18.65 -0.47
C PRO A 1027 -11.44 -20.05 0.05
N ALA A 1028 -11.24 -21.08 -0.79
CA ALA A 1028 -11.50 -22.48 -0.46
C ALA A 1028 -10.52 -23.10 0.55
N SER A 1029 -9.37 -22.46 0.84
CA SER A 1029 -8.43 -22.89 1.88
C SER A 1029 -8.49 -22.03 3.15
N LEU A 1030 -9.47 -21.12 3.27
CA LEU A 1030 -9.69 -20.35 4.48
C LEU A 1030 -10.44 -21.19 5.54
N PRO A 1031 -10.21 -20.96 6.84
CA PRO A 1031 -11.01 -21.56 7.89
C PRO A 1031 -12.51 -21.25 7.72
N VAL A 1032 -13.37 -22.24 7.99
CA VAL A 1032 -14.84 -22.11 7.89
C VAL A 1032 -15.38 -20.88 8.66
N PRO A 1033 -14.91 -20.55 9.89
CA PRO A 1033 -15.33 -19.34 10.60
C PRO A 1033 -14.97 -18.04 9.87
N LEU A 1034 -13.78 -17.96 9.25
CA LEU A 1034 -13.37 -16.79 8.47
C LEU A 1034 -14.24 -16.67 7.22
N LEU A 1035 -14.45 -17.77 6.51
CA LEU A 1035 -15.23 -17.78 5.27
C LEU A 1035 -16.70 -17.32 5.51
N ALA A 1036 -17.33 -17.81 6.58
CA ALA A 1036 -18.67 -17.37 6.99
C ALA A 1036 -18.69 -15.88 7.39
N THR A 1037 -17.66 -15.42 8.11
CA THR A 1037 -17.50 -14.01 8.50
C THR A 1037 -17.38 -13.09 7.28
N LEU A 1038 -16.50 -13.42 6.32
CA LEU A 1038 -16.29 -12.63 5.11
C LEU A 1038 -17.55 -12.59 4.23
N TRP A 1039 -18.28 -13.70 4.16
CA TRP A 1039 -19.57 -13.75 3.47
C TRP A 1039 -20.62 -12.86 4.16
N SER A 1040 -20.67 -12.85 5.49
CA SER A 1040 -21.55 -11.95 6.25
C SER A 1040 -21.24 -10.47 6.01
N HIS A 1041 -19.96 -10.10 5.80
CA HIS A 1041 -19.58 -8.73 5.47
C HIS A 1041 -20.13 -8.30 4.11
N LEU A 1042 -20.09 -9.18 3.11
CA LEU A 1042 -20.69 -8.92 1.78
C LEU A 1042 -22.22 -8.79 1.87
N HIS A 1043 -22.91 -9.66 2.63
CA HIS A 1043 -24.36 -9.52 2.88
C HIS A 1043 -24.74 -8.24 3.62
N ALA A 1044 -23.93 -7.82 4.59
CA ALA A 1044 -24.16 -6.58 5.32
C ALA A 1044 -23.96 -5.32 4.46
N LEU A 1045 -23.17 -5.42 3.37
CA LEU A 1045 -23.06 -4.40 2.34
C LEU A 1045 -24.20 -4.49 1.31
N ASP A 1046 -24.63 -5.70 0.94
CA ASP A 1046 -25.77 -5.91 0.03
C ASP A 1046 -27.10 -5.40 0.62
N ALA A 1047 -27.27 -5.50 1.95
CA ALA A 1047 -28.35 -4.84 2.68
C ALA A 1047 -28.30 -3.29 2.66
N ARG A 1048 -27.26 -2.69 2.07
CA ARG A 1048 -27.05 -1.24 1.85
C ARG A 1048 -26.96 -0.88 0.37
N ARG A 1049 -27.41 -1.78 -0.53
CA ARG A 1049 -27.36 -1.58 -1.97
C ARG A 1049 -28.14 -0.34 -2.42
N VAL A 1050 -27.60 0.35 -3.44
CA VAL A 1050 -28.25 1.40 -4.24
C VAL A 1050 -28.17 1.09 -5.73
#